data_AF-A0A6M1Y5C0-F1
#
_entry.id   AF-A0A6M1Y5C0-F1
#
_cell.length_a   1.000
_cell.length_b   1.000
_cell.length_c   1.000
_cell.angle_alpha   90.00
_cell.angle_beta   90.00
_cell.angle_gamma   90.00
#
_symmetry.space_group_name_H-M   'P 1'
#
loop_
_entity.id
_entity.type
_entity.pdbx_description
1 polymer ?
#
loop_
_entity_poly.entity_id
_entity_poly.type
_entity_poly.pdbx_seq_one_letter_code
_entity_poly.pdbx_strand_id
1 'polypeptide(L)'
;MPAPQAPRIYNLFPLLAGPMDNWAAHLPRIARMRFDWIYINPFHLPGASGSLYAIRDFDQLHPVVAGEDGAPWDRRFTEFCAAARENGLRVMVDLVINHAAKDARLVETHPGWFRRHPDGELASPGALDPSAPQGMVTWNDLAAIDYGRPEHTEAQLAFWADLAGRYTACGAGGFRCDAAYQVPAGFWRRLLAEIRRAAPATVFAAETLGCPPSQSEALGPAGFDLLFNSAKWWDFRAPWLLDQYERLRHVAPSIAFPESHDTPRLITELARREPAEVERRYAFQYDWTALFSAGVMMPMGYEYGFSQALDVCDSRPGQWDDQRAAAPFDLSRHIAATNRLKARIAVLGTEAPQRRFTSPDASVVGLHRRDGGQDAVILLNPDPARPALLDPAEVTRATGIGEWRDATPGQAHEAMVPGCTVELPPNTVQLWLQPAAPARRPRPRSRSAQLARLEALAENRIAIEHVSPQVDCGRFPVKRIIGDTVEVTADILCDGHEMIGAAVQYRAAGAGEWREARMAKGANDRWQGTFTVDRLGTFEYRVIAWRDRFRTWRDEVTRKVAAGQAVELELLEGADLVKEAAQTAAASSDLAAAVQRIGTIETPGDRYSALMSEKLLALMDQSAPRSNLSRHERLLAVSVDRPAAKFAAWYEMFPRSQSPEPGRHGTFRDVIRRLPYVRDLGFDVLYFTPIHPIGRTHRKGRNNTLHAGPQDPGSVYAIGAEEGGHTEIHPELGTLEDFRALVEAAHAHDLEIALDIAVQCSPDHPWLEAHPEWFDWRPDGTIKYAENPPKKYQDIVNVHFYRDAIPGLWFELKRVFDFWIEQGVKTFRVDNPHTKPFPFWEWLIGEIRAVHPDVVFLSEAFTRPKVMLRLAKLGFTQSYTYFTWRNTKAGMREYLEQLSSGEEREVFRPNFFVNTPDINPEILHDNERPAFELRLALAATLSGVYGIYNGFEICEATPLPGKEEYLDSEKYEIKAWDFDRPGNIKPLIRRLNALRRENPALRDHLNVQFLNAWNEHLLYYFKATPERDNCLLVMANMDYRRPQEASFEVPLWEFGLPDDASIEVEDLLAGHSFTWHGKIQHIRLDPAESPVRIWRLRPPGGQTHGNSQ
;
A
#
# COMPACT_ATOMS: atom_id res chain seq x y z
N MET A 1 -37.18 -1.34 -25.89
CA MET A 1 -36.88 -0.01 -25.33
C MET A 1 -35.83 -0.20 -24.23
N PRO A 2 -34.85 0.70 -24.05
CA PRO A 2 -33.99 0.66 -22.87
C PRO A 2 -34.87 0.71 -21.61
N ALA A 3 -34.52 -0.06 -20.58
CA ALA A 3 -35.26 -0.09 -19.33
C ALA A 3 -35.39 1.33 -18.76
N PRO A 4 -36.57 1.75 -18.27
CA PRO A 4 -36.75 3.08 -17.73
C PRO A 4 -35.79 3.30 -16.55
N GLN A 5 -35.05 4.40 -16.56
CA GLN A 5 -34.23 4.82 -15.42
C GLN A 5 -35.14 5.00 -14.20
N ALA A 6 -34.77 4.38 -13.08
CA ALA A 6 -35.57 4.48 -11.86
C ALA A 6 -35.69 5.93 -11.36
N PRO A 7 -36.85 6.31 -10.80
CA PRO A 7 -37.22 7.71 -10.64
C PRO A 7 -36.57 8.37 -9.41
N ARG A 8 -36.30 9.67 -9.53
CA ARG A 8 -36.02 10.59 -8.42
C ARG A 8 -37.26 11.44 -8.23
N ILE A 9 -37.98 11.11 -7.17
CA ILE A 9 -39.31 11.62 -6.89
C ILE A 9 -39.23 12.69 -5.81
N TYR A 10 -39.71 13.89 -6.13
CA TYR A 10 -40.05 14.90 -5.13
C TYR A 10 -41.52 14.77 -4.79
N ASN A 11 -41.86 14.44 -3.54
CA ASN A 11 -43.25 14.47 -3.10
C ASN A 11 -43.65 15.92 -2.79
N LEU A 12 -44.39 16.51 -3.74
CA LEU A 12 -45.01 17.82 -3.57
C LEU A 12 -46.34 17.62 -2.84
N PHE A 13 -46.31 17.83 -1.52
CA PHE A 13 -47.45 17.56 -0.65
C PHE A 13 -48.56 18.60 -0.87
N PRO A 14 -49.74 18.20 -1.36
CA PRO A 14 -50.72 19.12 -1.93
C PRO A 14 -51.27 20.11 -0.91
N LEU A 15 -51.48 19.69 0.34
CA LEU A 15 -51.99 20.57 1.41
C LEU A 15 -50.99 21.65 1.84
N LEU A 16 -49.68 21.36 1.73
CA LEU A 16 -48.62 22.30 2.07
C LEU A 16 -48.28 23.21 0.89
N ALA A 17 -48.36 22.70 -0.35
CA ALA A 17 -48.20 23.52 -1.56
C ALA A 17 -49.40 24.46 -1.80
N GLY A 18 -50.57 24.11 -1.26
CA GLY A 18 -51.79 24.90 -1.36
C GLY A 18 -52.47 24.79 -2.73
N PRO A 19 -53.13 25.86 -3.18
CA PRO A 19 -53.86 25.85 -4.45
C PRO A 19 -53.00 25.34 -5.60
N MET A 20 -53.60 24.56 -6.50
CA MET A 20 -52.87 23.91 -7.61
C MET A 20 -52.10 24.90 -8.49
N ASP A 21 -52.56 26.15 -8.57
CA ASP A 21 -51.89 27.23 -9.29
C ASP A 21 -50.51 27.58 -8.72
N ASN A 22 -50.33 27.37 -7.41
CA ASN A 22 -49.08 27.62 -6.73
C ASN A 22 -48.08 26.46 -6.91
N TRP A 23 -48.55 25.29 -7.34
CA TRP A 23 -47.68 24.12 -7.49
C TRP A 23 -46.58 24.37 -8.52
N ALA A 24 -46.90 25.11 -9.58
CA ALA A 24 -45.94 25.49 -10.62
C ALA A 24 -44.75 26.31 -10.05
N ALA A 25 -44.98 27.12 -9.01
CA ALA A 25 -43.94 27.93 -8.37
C ALA A 25 -42.86 27.06 -7.68
N HIS A 26 -43.20 25.82 -7.31
CA HIS A 26 -42.23 24.90 -6.74
C HIS A 26 -41.38 24.19 -7.80
N LEU A 27 -41.83 24.12 -9.06
CA LEU A 27 -41.12 23.36 -10.12
C LEU A 27 -39.67 23.80 -10.32
N PRO A 28 -39.32 25.11 -10.39
CA PRO A 28 -37.93 25.50 -10.59
C PRO A 28 -37.02 25.09 -9.44
N ARG A 29 -37.52 24.99 -8.20
CA ARG A 29 -36.71 24.54 -7.06
C ARG A 29 -36.53 23.01 -7.07
N ILE A 30 -37.57 22.27 -7.45
CA ILE A 30 -37.55 20.81 -7.59
C ILE A 30 -36.61 20.40 -8.72
N ALA A 31 -36.70 21.05 -9.87
CA ALA A 31 -35.81 20.82 -11.02
C ALA A 31 -34.35 21.20 -10.71
N ARG A 32 -34.12 22.30 -9.94
CA ARG A 32 -32.77 22.65 -9.46
C ARG A 32 -32.17 21.57 -8.56
N MET A 33 -33.01 20.92 -7.75
CA MET A 33 -32.66 19.73 -6.97
C MET A 33 -32.51 18.44 -7.80
N ARG A 34 -32.67 18.51 -9.13
CA ARG A 34 -32.44 17.40 -10.08
C ARG A 34 -33.35 16.19 -9.86
N PHE A 35 -34.52 16.39 -9.27
CA PHE A 35 -35.60 15.42 -9.40
C PHE A 35 -36.07 15.38 -10.86
N ASP A 36 -36.56 14.23 -11.30
CA ASP A 36 -37.14 14.01 -12.63
C ASP A 36 -38.61 13.59 -12.54
N TRP A 37 -39.09 13.31 -11.32
CA TRP A 37 -40.49 13.06 -11.02
C TRP A 37 -40.98 13.94 -9.88
N ILE A 38 -42.25 14.32 -9.99
CA ILE A 38 -43.02 14.85 -8.88
C ILE A 38 -44.06 13.81 -8.55
N TYR A 39 -44.15 13.46 -7.28
CA TYR A 39 -45.27 12.68 -6.78
C TYR A 39 -46.23 13.62 -6.06
N ILE A 40 -47.50 13.47 -6.35
CA ILE A 40 -48.59 14.17 -5.69
C ILE A 40 -49.41 13.11 -4.95
N ASN A 41 -49.50 13.25 -3.62
CA ASN A 41 -50.51 12.55 -2.82
C ASN A 41 -51.92 12.81 -3.38
N PRO A 42 -52.96 12.10 -2.92
CA PRO A 42 -54.31 12.42 -3.37
C PRO A 42 -54.62 13.90 -3.11
N PHE A 43 -55.25 14.54 -4.08
CA PHE A 43 -55.60 15.96 -4.02
C PHE A 43 -57.10 16.20 -4.26
N HIS A 44 -57.85 15.10 -4.22
CA HIS A 44 -59.29 15.05 -4.40
C HIS A 44 -60.03 15.32 -3.09
N LEU A 45 -61.34 15.53 -3.19
CA LEU A 45 -62.19 15.81 -2.05
C LEU A 45 -62.12 14.66 -1.04
N PRO A 46 -61.70 14.92 0.22
CA PRO A 46 -61.63 13.91 1.25
C PRO A 46 -63.00 13.66 1.89
N GLY A 47 -63.13 12.54 2.58
CA GLY A 47 -64.27 12.17 3.40
C GLY A 47 -64.29 12.89 4.74
N ALA A 48 -65.15 12.42 5.64
CA ALA A 48 -65.37 13.04 6.95
C ALA A 48 -64.09 13.17 7.82
N SER A 49 -63.07 12.34 7.62
CA SER A 49 -61.80 12.44 8.36
C SER A 49 -60.91 13.60 7.90
N GLY A 50 -61.17 14.19 6.72
CA GLY A 50 -60.31 15.20 6.11
C GLY A 50 -59.00 14.65 5.54
N SER A 51 -58.76 13.34 5.65
CA SER A 51 -57.54 12.69 5.17
C SER A 51 -57.49 12.64 3.64
N LEU A 52 -56.35 13.03 3.06
CA LEU A 52 -56.10 12.88 1.62
C LEU A 52 -56.38 11.45 1.12
N TYR A 53 -56.07 10.43 1.92
CA TYR A 53 -56.25 9.02 1.53
C TYR A 53 -57.69 8.52 1.69
N ALA A 54 -58.50 9.22 2.50
CA ALA A 54 -59.94 8.98 2.56
C ALA A 54 -60.64 9.71 1.41
N ILE A 55 -60.42 9.29 0.16
CA ILE A 55 -61.01 9.98 -1.01
C ILE A 55 -62.52 9.76 -1.04
N ARG A 56 -63.28 10.86 -1.04
CA ARG A 56 -64.74 10.86 -1.14
C ARG A 56 -65.22 10.93 -2.59
N ASP A 57 -64.62 11.81 -3.38
CA ASP A 57 -64.98 12.03 -4.79
C ASP A 57 -63.74 12.37 -5.64
N PHE A 58 -63.44 11.53 -6.62
CA PHE A 58 -62.32 11.69 -7.56
C PHE A 58 -62.53 12.79 -8.62
N ASP A 59 -63.72 13.38 -8.69
CA ASP A 59 -64.04 14.44 -9.65
C ASP A 59 -63.92 15.85 -9.05
N GLN A 60 -63.70 15.96 -7.74
CA GLN A 60 -63.66 17.23 -7.01
C GLN A 60 -62.32 17.42 -6.32
N LEU A 61 -61.80 18.65 -6.32
CA LEU A 61 -60.57 19.01 -5.62
C LEU A 61 -60.79 19.13 -4.11
N HIS A 62 -59.74 18.80 -3.35
CA HIS A 62 -59.64 19.19 -1.95
C HIS A 62 -59.75 20.72 -1.82
N PRO A 63 -60.50 21.29 -0.85
CA PRO A 63 -60.71 22.74 -0.73
C PRO A 63 -59.41 23.58 -0.66
N VAL A 64 -58.38 23.06 0.01
CA VAL A 64 -57.05 23.70 0.09
C VAL A 64 -56.29 23.70 -1.25
N VAL A 65 -56.59 22.74 -2.14
CA VAL A 65 -55.94 22.58 -3.45
C VAL A 65 -56.72 23.28 -4.55
N ALA A 66 -58.03 23.46 -4.36
CA ALA A 66 -58.87 24.20 -5.29
C ALA A 66 -58.37 25.64 -5.45
N GLY A 67 -58.26 26.11 -6.69
CA GLY A 67 -58.05 27.53 -6.97
C GLY A 67 -59.37 28.31 -6.89
N GLU A 68 -59.28 29.64 -6.82
CA GLU A 68 -60.43 30.51 -6.52
C GLU A 68 -61.47 30.59 -7.65
N ASP A 69 -61.14 30.17 -8.88
CA ASP A 69 -61.99 30.34 -10.07
C ASP A 69 -62.91 29.14 -10.41
N GLY A 70 -62.83 28.04 -9.66
CA GLY A 70 -63.68 26.85 -9.85
C GLY A 70 -63.39 26.01 -11.10
N ALA A 71 -62.27 26.22 -11.80
CA ALA A 71 -61.87 25.40 -12.95
C ALA A 71 -61.71 23.90 -12.60
N PRO A 72 -62.06 22.99 -13.53
CA PRO A 72 -62.02 21.56 -13.27
C PRO A 72 -60.58 21.08 -13.02
N TRP A 73 -60.45 20.02 -12.22
CA TRP A 73 -59.15 19.56 -11.76
C TRP A 73 -58.24 19.14 -12.91
N ASP A 74 -58.81 18.53 -13.95
CA ASP A 74 -58.09 18.01 -15.12
C ASP A 74 -57.40 19.12 -15.92
N ARG A 75 -58.05 20.28 -16.09
CA ARG A 75 -57.44 21.44 -16.73
C ARG A 75 -56.25 21.96 -15.93
N ARG A 76 -56.43 22.21 -14.63
CA ARG A 76 -55.36 22.74 -13.75
C ARG A 76 -54.21 21.74 -13.67
N PHE A 77 -54.54 20.46 -13.58
CA PHE A 77 -53.56 19.40 -13.53
C PHE A 77 -52.84 19.22 -14.87
N THR A 78 -53.51 19.46 -16.01
CA THR A 78 -52.87 19.53 -17.33
C THR A 78 -51.89 20.69 -17.44
N GLU A 79 -52.28 21.88 -16.96
CA GLU A 79 -51.41 23.05 -16.91
C GLU A 79 -50.19 22.79 -16.01
N PHE A 80 -50.39 22.19 -14.83
CA PHE A 80 -49.32 21.77 -13.95
C PHE A 80 -48.41 20.70 -14.58
N CYS A 81 -48.97 19.68 -15.22
CA CYS A 81 -48.19 18.64 -15.92
C CYS A 81 -47.40 19.22 -17.10
N ALA A 82 -47.97 20.20 -17.82
CA ALA A 82 -47.26 20.93 -18.87
C ALA A 82 -46.10 21.73 -18.28
N ALA A 83 -46.33 22.52 -17.23
CA ALA A 83 -45.28 23.27 -16.54
C ALA A 83 -44.20 22.34 -15.97
N ALA A 84 -44.58 21.19 -15.41
CA ALA A 84 -43.64 20.18 -14.94
C ALA A 84 -42.76 19.67 -16.08
N ARG A 85 -43.35 19.33 -17.24
CA ARG A 85 -42.59 18.92 -18.44
C ARG A 85 -41.64 20.00 -18.94
N GLU A 86 -42.04 21.27 -18.93
CA GLU A 86 -41.17 22.40 -19.28
C GLU A 86 -39.95 22.49 -18.36
N ASN A 87 -40.09 22.06 -17.10
CA ASN A 87 -39.02 21.95 -16.12
C ASN A 87 -38.29 20.60 -16.15
N GLY A 88 -38.60 19.72 -17.12
CA GLY A 88 -38.00 18.38 -17.24
C GLY A 88 -38.51 17.35 -16.22
N LEU A 89 -39.67 17.60 -15.61
CA LEU A 89 -40.28 16.76 -14.58
C LEU A 89 -41.47 15.98 -15.14
N ARG A 90 -41.59 14.71 -14.75
CA ARG A 90 -42.77 13.87 -14.98
C ARG A 90 -43.64 13.87 -13.72
N VAL A 91 -44.95 13.76 -13.88
CA VAL A 91 -45.87 13.74 -12.73
C VAL A 91 -46.34 12.32 -12.46
N MET A 92 -46.25 11.90 -11.20
CA MET A 92 -46.81 10.70 -10.64
C MET A 92 -47.91 11.08 -9.66
N VAL A 93 -49.03 10.38 -9.69
CA VAL A 93 -50.16 10.61 -8.77
C VAL A 93 -50.42 9.33 -8.00
N ASP A 94 -50.92 9.46 -6.78
CA ASP A 94 -51.43 8.29 -6.08
C ASP A 94 -52.66 7.69 -6.74
N LEU A 95 -52.61 6.37 -6.89
CA LEU A 95 -53.70 5.52 -7.31
C LEU A 95 -54.14 4.69 -6.11
N VAL A 96 -55.10 5.24 -5.35
CA VAL A 96 -55.68 4.61 -4.15
C VAL A 96 -56.87 3.76 -4.59
N ILE A 97 -56.68 2.44 -4.64
CA ILE A 97 -57.72 1.48 -5.10
C ILE A 97 -57.95 0.33 -4.12
N ASN A 98 -57.16 0.22 -3.06
CA ASN A 98 -57.40 -0.74 -1.98
C ASN A 98 -58.55 -0.31 -1.07
N HIS A 99 -58.84 1.00 -1.00
CA HIS A 99 -59.91 1.58 -0.18
C HIS A 99 -60.45 2.90 -0.75
N ALA A 100 -61.54 3.39 -0.13
CA ALA A 100 -62.06 4.75 -0.27
C ALA A 100 -62.57 5.26 1.10
N ALA A 101 -62.98 6.52 1.20
CA ALA A 101 -63.67 7.00 2.41
C ALA A 101 -64.96 6.21 2.67
N LYS A 102 -65.33 6.03 3.94
CA LYS A 102 -66.63 5.40 4.28
C LYS A 102 -67.84 6.16 3.74
N ASP A 103 -67.72 7.47 3.55
CA ASP A 103 -68.73 8.36 2.95
C ASP A 103 -68.46 8.68 1.47
N ALA A 104 -67.62 7.87 0.79
CA ALA A 104 -67.30 8.07 -0.61
C ALA A 104 -68.50 7.83 -1.55
N ARG A 105 -68.57 8.62 -2.62
CA ARG A 105 -69.54 8.43 -3.71
C ARG A 105 -69.46 7.03 -4.32
N LEU A 106 -68.28 6.40 -4.27
CA LEU A 106 -68.08 5.03 -4.72
C LEU A 106 -68.82 4.00 -3.83
N VAL A 107 -68.89 4.23 -2.52
CA VAL A 107 -69.64 3.38 -1.58
C VAL A 107 -71.14 3.48 -1.86
N GLU A 108 -71.64 4.68 -2.19
CA GLU A 108 -73.04 4.91 -2.53
C GLU A 108 -73.43 4.28 -3.88
N THR A 109 -72.59 4.46 -4.90
CA THR A 109 -72.88 4.02 -6.28
C THR A 109 -72.56 2.55 -6.54
N HIS A 110 -71.61 1.97 -5.81
CA HIS A 110 -71.14 0.60 -5.97
C HIS A 110 -70.97 -0.12 -4.61
N PRO A 111 -72.04 -0.26 -3.80
CA PRO A 111 -71.94 -0.79 -2.43
C PRO A 111 -71.45 -2.25 -2.37
N GLY A 112 -71.62 -3.02 -3.46
CA GLY A 112 -71.14 -4.40 -3.58
C GLY A 112 -69.62 -4.53 -3.76
N TRP A 113 -68.92 -3.43 -4.04
CA TRP A 113 -67.46 -3.44 -4.21
C TRP A 113 -66.70 -3.42 -2.89
N PHE A 114 -67.36 -3.27 -1.74
CA PHE A 114 -66.70 -3.09 -0.45
C PHE A 114 -66.88 -4.31 0.46
N ARG A 115 -65.82 -4.64 1.21
CA ARG A 115 -65.86 -5.69 2.22
C ARG A 115 -66.76 -5.24 3.38
N ARG A 116 -67.56 -6.17 3.90
CA ARG A 116 -68.41 -5.95 5.06
C ARG A 116 -68.18 -7.02 6.11
N HIS A 117 -68.28 -6.62 7.37
CA HIS A 117 -68.36 -7.56 8.47
C HIS A 117 -69.73 -8.27 8.47
N PRO A 118 -69.90 -9.39 9.19
CA PRO A 118 -71.16 -10.12 9.25
C PRO A 118 -72.37 -9.30 9.75
N ASP A 119 -72.12 -8.22 10.48
CA ASP A 119 -73.11 -7.24 10.97
C ASP A 119 -73.55 -6.21 9.90
N GLY A 120 -72.93 -6.24 8.71
CA GLY A 120 -73.21 -5.34 7.60
C GLY A 120 -72.38 -4.06 7.58
N GLU A 121 -71.55 -3.79 8.60
CA GLU A 121 -70.67 -2.62 8.62
C GLU A 121 -69.52 -2.74 7.61
N LEU A 122 -69.06 -1.60 7.08
CA LEU A 122 -67.93 -1.56 6.17
C LEU A 122 -66.65 -1.96 6.89
N ALA A 123 -65.97 -2.99 6.37
CA ALA A 123 -64.71 -3.45 6.91
C ALA A 123 -63.59 -2.46 6.59
N SER A 124 -62.78 -2.14 7.60
CA SER A 124 -61.67 -1.20 7.45
C SER A 124 -60.35 -1.93 7.11
N PRO A 125 -59.52 -1.38 6.22
CA PRO A 125 -58.18 -1.87 5.96
C PRO A 125 -57.23 -1.56 7.13
N GLY A 126 -56.05 -2.19 7.12
CA GLY A 126 -55.01 -1.93 8.11
C GLY A 126 -53.64 -2.45 7.69
N ALA A 127 -52.62 -2.05 8.43
CA ALA A 127 -51.22 -2.43 8.19
C ALA A 127 -50.54 -2.85 9.51
N LEU A 128 -49.42 -3.58 9.41
CA LEU A 128 -48.60 -3.88 10.58
C LEU A 128 -47.89 -2.62 11.05
N ASP A 129 -47.91 -2.36 12.36
CA ASP A 129 -47.15 -1.28 12.98
C ASP A 129 -45.66 -1.66 13.03
N PRO A 130 -44.77 -0.95 12.33
CA PRO A 130 -43.33 -1.22 12.39
C PRO A 130 -42.72 -0.96 13.77
N SER A 131 -43.37 -0.15 14.62
CA SER A 131 -42.91 0.22 15.96
C SER A 131 -43.42 -0.72 17.07
N ALA A 132 -44.40 -1.57 16.76
CA ALA A 132 -44.95 -2.59 17.65
C ALA A 132 -45.10 -3.92 16.88
N PRO A 133 -44.14 -4.87 16.97
CA PRO A 133 -44.06 -6.08 16.11
C PRO A 133 -45.27 -7.04 16.14
N GLN A 134 -46.31 -6.74 16.92
CA GLN A 134 -47.57 -7.50 17.03
C GLN A 134 -48.83 -6.61 16.95
N GLY A 135 -48.69 -5.29 16.75
CA GLY A 135 -49.81 -4.34 16.65
C GLY A 135 -50.23 -4.15 15.19
N MET A 136 -51.49 -4.41 14.87
CA MET A 136 -52.08 -4.02 13.58
C MET A 136 -52.78 -2.66 13.75
N VAL A 137 -52.44 -1.68 12.91
CA VAL A 137 -53.13 -0.39 12.86
C VAL A 137 -54.31 -0.51 11.90
N THR A 138 -55.52 -0.32 12.41
CA THR A 138 -56.75 -0.30 11.62
C THR A 138 -57.12 1.14 11.27
N TRP A 139 -57.32 1.42 9.98
CA TRP A 139 -57.73 2.74 9.49
C TRP A 139 -59.26 2.85 9.45
N ASN A 140 -59.84 3.21 10.60
CA ASN A 140 -61.29 3.12 10.85
C ASN A 140 -62.14 4.08 10.00
N ASP A 141 -61.55 5.08 9.35
CA ASP A 141 -62.23 6.02 8.45
C ASP A 141 -62.32 5.49 7.01
N LEU A 142 -61.62 4.41 6.68
CA LEU A 142 -61.52 3.84 5.34
C LEU A 142 -62.43 2.61 5.19
N ALA A 143 -63.00 2.44 3.99
CA ALA A 143 -63.76 1.28 3.56
C ALA A 143 -62.93 0.45 2.58
N ALA A 144 -62.63 -0.81 2.93
CA ALA A 144 -61.81 -1.69 2.10
C ALA A 144 -62.58 -2.23 0.88
N ILE A 145 -61.95 -2.18 -0.29
CA ILE A 145 -62.51 -2.73 -1.53
C ILE A 145 -62.32 -4.26 -1.57
N ASP A 146 -63.33 -4.98 -2.05
CA ASP A 146 -63.38 -6.44 -2.22
C ASP A 146 -63.08 -6.83 -3.67
N TYR A 147 -61.88 -7.35 -3.89
CA TYR A 147 -61.44 -7.90 -5.18
C TYR A 147 -61.65 -9.41 -5.29
N GLY A 148 -62.24 -10.06 -4.28
CA GLY A 148 -62.49 -11.50 -4.25
C GLY A 148 -63.75 -11.94 -5.01
N ARG A 149 -64.54 -10.98 -5.51
CA ARG A 149 -65.84 -11.21 -6.16
C ARG A 149 -65.75 -11.10 -7.69
N PRO A 150 -65.77 -12.22 -8.43
CA PRO A 150 -65.61 -12.21 -9.89
C PRO A 150 -66.66 -11.37 -10.61
N GLU A 151 -67.89 -11.27 -10.09
CA GLU A 151 -69.00 -10.52 -10.67
C GLU A 151 -68.76 -9.01 -10.75
N HIS A 152 -67.85 -8.47 -9.94
CA HIS A 152 -67.51 -7.04 -9.91
C HIS A 152 -66.20 -6.73 -10.64
N THR A 153 -65.42 -7.73 -10.99
CA THR A 153 -64.04 -7.57 -11.48
C THR A 153 -63.97 -6.72 -12.75
N GLU A 154 -64.83 -6.93 -13.74
CA GLU A 154 -64.80 -6.15 -15.00
C GLU A 154 -65.19 -4.68 -14.79
N ALA A 155 -66.18 -4.42 -13.94
CA ALA A 155 -66.64 -3.07 -13.64
C ALA A 155 -65.61 -2.29 -12.82
N GLN A 156 -65.01 -2.94 -11.82
CA GLN A 156 -63.87 -2.40 -11.05
C GLN A 156 -62.69 -2.09 -11.98
N LEU A 157 -62.34 -3.01 -12.88
CA LEU A 157 -61.26 -2.83 -13.85
C LEU A 157 -61.50 -1.62 -14.76
N ALA A 158 -62.70 -1.49 -15.31
CA ALA A 158 -63.06 -0.39 -16.20
C ALA A 158 -63.02 0.97 -15.47
N PHE A 159 -63.54 1.05 -14.24
CA PHE A 159 -63.52 2.28 -13.46
C PHE A 159 -62.11 2.76 -13.13
N TRP A 160 -61.25 1.86 -12.65
CA TRP A 160 -59.87 2.23 -12.32
C TRP A 160 -59.04 2.55 -13.57
N ALA A 161 -59.30 1.86 -14.70
CA ALA A 161 -58.68 2.17 -15.98
C ALA A 161 -59.11 3.54 -16.52
N ASP A 162 -60.38 3.93 -16.37
CA ASP A 162 -60.87 5.26 -16.72
C ASP A 162 -60.21 6.34 -15.88
N LEU A 163 -60.21 6.18 -14.55
CA LEU A 163 -59.59 7.14 -13.63
C LEU A 163 -58.11 7.35 -13.96
N ALA A 164 -57.35 6.26 -14.14
CA ALA A 164 -55.96 6.33 -14.58
C ALA A 164 -55.83 6.96 -15.98
N GLY A 165 -56.75 6.66 -16.89
CA GLY A 165 -56.86 7.26 -18.21
C GLY A 165 -56.98 8.78 -18.15
N ARG A 166 -57.81 9.33 -17.26
CA ARG A 166 -57.98 10.78 -17.08
C ARG A 166 -56.69 11.46 -16.64
N TYR A 167 -55.96 10.88 -15.68
CA TYR A 167 -54.66 11.43 -15.28
C TYR A 167 -53.63 11.37 -16.41
N THR A 168 -53.53 10.25 -17.13
CA THR A 168 -52.58 10.11 -18.25
C THR A 168 -52.93 11.06 -19.41
N ALA A 169 -54.21 11.33 -19.65
CA ALA A 169 -54.68 12.33 -20.62
C ALA A 169 -54.26 13.75 -20.24
N CYS A 170 -54.25 14.08 -18.94
CA CYS A 170 -53.71 15.36 -18.44
C CYS A 170 -52.18 15.45 -18.56
N GLY A 171 -51.50 14.33 -18.74
CA GLY A 171 -50.04 14.26 -18.85
C GLY A 171 -49.32 13.62 -17.67
N ALA A 172 -50.03 12.97 -16.74
CA ALA A 172 -49.39 12.14 -15.73
C ALA A 172 -48.58 11.03 -16.40
N GLY A 173 -47.33 10.88 -15.96
CA GLY A 173 -46.41 9.89 -16.47
C GLY A 173 -46.47 8.54 -15.74
N GLY A 174 -47.14 8.46 -14.60
CA GLY A 174 -47.16 7.25 -13.76
C GLY A 174 -47.98 7.36 -12.49
N PHE A 175 -47.99 6.28 -11.71
CA PHE A 175 -48.78 6.14 -10.48
C PHE A 175 -47.97 5.51 -9.35
N ARG A 176 -48.15 6.02 -8.11
CA ARG A 176 -47.88 5.25 -6.89
C ARG A 176 -49.17 4.54 -6.53
N CYS A 177 -49.15 3.21 -6.48
CA CYS A 177 -50.30 2.39 -6.13
C CYS A 177 -50.28 2.13 -4.62
N ASP A 178 -51.18 2.79 -3.90
CA ASP A 178 -51.25 2.76 -2.45
C ASP A 178 -51.57 1.35 -1.92
N ALA A 179 -50.84 0.91 -0.89
CA ALA A 179 -50.92 -0.41 -0.25
C ALA A 179 -51.21 -1.53 -1.25
N ALA A 180 -50.39 -1.60 -2.31
CA ALA A 180 -50.61 -2.47 -3.47
C ALA A 180 -50.73 -3.96 -3.08
N TYR A 181 -50.08 -4.35 -1.97
CA TYR A 181 -50.13 -5.69 -1.39
C TYR A 181 -51.51 -6.11 -0.87
N GLN A 182 -52.44 -5.16 -0.68
CA GLN A 182 -53.83 -5.42 -0.28
C GLN A 182 -54.75 -5.73 -1.48
N VAL A 183 -54.24 -5.62 -2.72
CA VAL A 183 -55.01 -5.88 -3.94
C VAL A 183 -54.42 -7.09 -4.68
N PRO A 184 -55.24 -8.04 -5.16
CA PRO A 184 -54.73 -9.26 -5.79
C PRO A 184 -53.84 -8.98 -7.03
N ALA A 185 -52.70 -9.66 -7.12
CA ALA A 185 -51.76 -9.50 -8.23
C ALA A 185 -52.39 -9.77 -9.62
N GLY A 186 -53.36 -10.69 -9.68
CA GLY A 186 -54.10 -10.96 -10.91
C GLY A 186 -54.96 -9.79 -11.38
N PHE A 187 -55.51 -8.99 -10.45
CA PHE A 187 -56.26 -7.78 -10.76
C PHE A 187 -55.32 -6.69 -11.28
N TRP A 188 -54.21 -6.45 -10.56
CA TRP A 188 -53.18 -5.52 -11.00
C TRP A 188 -52.68 -5.82 -12.41
N ARG A 189 -52.34 -7.09 -12.71
CA ARG A 189 -51.87 -7.49 -14.05
C ARG A 189 -52.81 -7.01 -15.18
N ARG A 190 -54.12 -7.11 -14.95
CA ARG A 190 -55.13 -6.71 -15.94
C ARG A 190 -55.23 -5.19 -16.03
N LEU A 191 -55.27 -4.50 -14.88
CA LEU A 191 -55.37 -3.05 -14.83
C LEU A 191 -54.17 -2.37 -15.47
N LEU A 192 -52.96 -2.81 -15.14
CA LEU A 192 -51.72 -2.28 -15.70
C LEU A 192 -51.65 -2.51 -17.22
N ALA A 193 -52.08 -3.69 -17.69
CA ALA A 193 -52.12 -3.99 -19.13
C ALA A 193 -53.12 -3.09 -19.89
N GLU A 194 -54.28 -2.78 -19.28
CA GLU A 194 -55.28 -1.90 -19.89
C GLU A 194 -54.77 -0.46 -20.00
N ILE A 195 -54.21 0.08 -18.91
CA ILE A 195 -53.68 1.45 -18.91
C ILE A 195 -52.50 1.59 -19.88
N ARG A 196 -51.57 0.62 -19.91
CA ARG A 196 -50.44 0.63 -20.86
C ARG A 196 -50.87 0.48 -22.32
N ARG A 197 -52.06 -0.08 -22.60
CA ARG A 197 -52.58 -0.10 -23.98
C ARG A 197 -52.89 1.31 -24.48
N ALA A 198 -53.45 2.16 -23.62
CA ALA A 198 -53.75 3.55 -23.95
C ALA A 198 -52.54 4.47 -23.81
N ALA A 199 -51.72 4.26 -22.78
CA ALA A 199 -50.54 5.05 -22.46
C ALA A 199 -49.32 4.15 -22.19
N PRO A 200 -48.60 3.67 -23.24
CA PRO A 200 -47.54 2.67 -23.10
C PRO A 200 -46.34 3.06 -22.23
N ALA A 201 -46.12 4.36 -22.03
CA ALA A 201 -45.00 4.89 -21.24
C ALA A 201 -45.30 5.08 -19.74
N THR A 202 -46.48 4.64 -19.29
CA THR A 202 -46.95 4.79 -17.89
C THR A 202 -46.14 3.90 -16.94
N VAL A 203 -45.63 4.51 -15.87
CA VAL A 203 -44.85 3.85 -14.81
C VAL A 203 -45.73 3.58 -13.59
N PHE A 204 -45.65 2.39 -13.00
CA PHE A 204 -46.40 1.99 -11.80
C PHE A 204 -45.48 1.58 -10.67
N ALA A 205 -45.57 2.29 -9.54
CA ALA A 205 -44.86 2.00 -8.31
C ALA A 205 -45.79 1.41 -7.26
N ALA A 206 -45.63 0.13 -6.93
CA ALA A 206 -46.38 -0.52 -5.86
C ALA A 206 -45.87 -0.07 -4.49
N GLU A 207 -46.73 0.52 -3.67
CA GLU A 207 -46.42 0.75 -2.28
C GLU A 207 -46.56 -0.55 -1.49
N THR A 208 -45.45 -0.96 -0.88
CA THR A 208 -45.28 -2.25 -0.18
C THR A 208 -44.80 -2.07 1.25
N LEU A 209 -44.99 -0.87 1.81
CA LEU A 209 -44.64 -0.56 3.20
C LEU A 209 -45.61 -1.25 4.16
N GLY A 210 -45.11 -1.68 5.32
CA GLY A 210 -45.93 -2.32 6.35
C GLY A 210 -46.40 -3.75 6.03
N CYS A 211 -45.90 -4.38 4.95
CA CYS A 211 -46.22 -5.76 4.58
C CYS A 211 -45.03 -6.72 4.75
N PRO A 212 -45.25 -8.01 5.07
CA PRO A 212 -44.19 -9.03 5.03
C PRO A 212 -43.62 -9.19 3.62
N PRO A 213 -42.32 -9.53 3.45
CA PRO A 213 -41.71 -9.69 2.12
C PRO A 213 -42.43 -10.66 1.19
N SER A 214 -43.09 -11.70 1.73
CA SER A 214 -43.89 -12.64 0.94
C SER A 214 -45.09 -12.01 0.24
N GLN A 215 -45.69 -10.97 0.82
CA GLN A 215 -46.79 -10.23 0.19
C GLN A 215 -46.29 -9.33 -0.93
N SER A 216 -45.08 -8.76 -0.79
CA SER A 216 -44.42 -8.03 -1.88
C SER A 216 -44.03 -8.96 -3.04
N GLU A 217 -43.50 -10.15 -2.75
CA GLU A 217 -43.16 -11.17 -3.76
C GLU A 217 -44.38 -11.62 -4.57
N ALA A 218 -45.54 -11.74 -3.92
CA ALA A 218 -46.79 -12.12 -4.57
C ALA A 218 -47.23 -11.13 -5.66
N LEU A 219 -46.73 -9.89 -5.65
CA LEU A 219 -47.00 -8.88 -6.68
C LEU A 219 -46.18 -9.08 -7.96
N GLY A 220 -45.17 -9.95 -8.00
CA GLY A 220 -44.31 -10.13 -9.19
C GLY A 220 -45.05 -10.38 -10.50
N PRO A 221 -46.06 -11.27 -10.55
CA PRO A 221 -46.87 -11.49 -11.75
C PRO A 221 -47.73 -10.29 -12.19
N ALA A 222 -47.89 -9.26 -11.36
CA ALA A 222 -48.70 -8.09 -11.67
C ALA A 222 -48.07 -7.16 -12.72
N GLY A 223 -46.74 -7.15 -12.84
CA GLY A 223 -46.04 -6.32 -13.82
C GLY A 223 -45.85 -4.85 -13.42
N PHE A 224 -45.77 -4.59 -12.11
CA PHE A 224 -45.33 -3.29 -11.57
C PHE A 224 -43.93 -2.93 -12.05
N ASP A 225 -43.68 -1.64 -12.24
CA ASP A 225 -42.36 -1.12 -12.62
C ASP A 225 -41.47 -0.90 -11.41
N LEU A 226 -42.06 -0.58 -10.25
CA LEU A 226 -41.32 -0.22 -9.03
C LEU A 226 -42.02 -0.75 -7.76
N LEU A 227 -41.27 -0.90 -6.66
CA LEU A 227 -41.75 -1.24 -5.31
C LEU A 227 -41.22 -0.24 -4.27
N PHE A 228 -41.90 -0.01 -3.16
CA PHE A 228 -41.34 0.75 -2.04
C PHE A 228 -40.67 -0.18 -1.01
N ASN A 229 -39.50 0.20 -0.49
CA ASN A 229 -38.81 -0.62 0.52
C ASN A 229 -38.70 0.07 1.88
N SER A 230 -38.22 -0.71 2.86
CA SER A 230 -38.20 -0.31 4.26
C SER A 230 -36.89 0.35 4.72
N ALA A 231 -36.09 0.92 3.80
CA ALA A 231 -34.75 1.42 4.11
C ALA A 231 -34.72 2.53 5.20
N LYS A 232 -35.81 3.29 5.38
CA LYS A 232 -35.93 4.31 6.46
C LYS A 232 -35.72 3.72 7.86
N TRP A 233 -36.23 2.52 8.10
CA TRP A 233 -36.28 1.92 9.44
C TRP A 233 -35.07 1.03 9.75
N TRP A 234 -34.09 0.97 8.85
CA TRP A 234 -32.93 0.14 9.05
C TRP A 234 -31.96 0.72 10.08
N ASP A 235 -31.52 -0.13 10.99
CA ASP A 235 -30.59 0.20 12.07
C ASP A 235 -29.11 0.16 11.64
N PHE A 236 -28.85 -0.08 10.34
CA PHE A 236 -27.52 -0.24 9.75
C PHE A 236 -26.74 -1.48 10.25
N ARG A 237 -27.36 -2.34 11.06
CA ARG A 237 -26.72 -3.53 11.67
C ARG A 237 -27.41 -4.82 11.25
N ALA A 238 -28.71 -4.92 11.45
CA ALA A 238 -29.47 -6.13 11.22
C ALA A 238 -29.51 -6.52 9.73
N PRO A 239 -29.56 -7.81 9.37
CA PRO A 239 -29.48 -8.24 7.97
C PRO A 239 -30.80 -8.03 7.19
N TRP A 240 -31.92 -7.79 7.88
CA TRP A 240 -33.27 -7.90 7.31
C TRP A 240 -33.52 -7.01 6.09
N LEU A 241 -32.91 -5.82 6.01
CA LEU A 241 -33.10 -4.93 4.85
C LEU A 241 -32.41 -5.48 3.60
N LEU A 242 -31.24 -6.07 3.76
CA LEU A 242 -30.50 -6.69 2.66
C LEU A 242 -31.16 -7.99 2.21
N ASP A 243 -31.74 -8.75 3.15
CA ASP A 243 -32.56 -9.91 2.83
C ASP A 243 -33.84 -9.51 2.09
N GLN A 244 -34.52 -8.44 2.52
CA GLN A 244 -35.67 -7.87 1.81
C GLN A 244 -35.26 -7.42 0.39
N TYR A 245 -34.13 -6.74 0.26
CA TYR A 245 -33.59 -6.28 -1.02
C TYR A 245 -33.33 -7.45 -1.99
N GLU A 246 -32.60 -8.48 -1.55
CA GLU A 246 -32.22 -9.61 -2.41
C GLU A 246 -33.44 -10.44 -2.84
N ARG A 247 -34.45 -10.53 -1.98
CA ARG A 247 -35.72 -11.19 -2.32
C ARG A 247 -36.53 -10.39 -3.36
N LEU A 248 -36.66 -9.07 -3.16
CA LEU A 248 -37.57 -8.23 -3.95
C LEU A 248 -36.98 -7.68 -5.24
N ARG A 249 -35.65 -7.61 -5.38
CA ARG A 249 -35.00 -7.13 -6.62
C ARG A 249 -35.32 -7.95 -7.87
N HIS A 250 -35.77 -9.19 -7.70
CA HIS A 250 -36.24 -10.05 -8.79
C HIS A 250 -37.71 -9.79 -9.16
N VAL A 251 -38.43 -9.02 -8.34
CA VAL A 251 -39.84 -8.67 -8.52
C VAL A 251 -39.95 -7.39 -9.36
N ALA A 252 -39.46 -6.27 -8.82
CA ALA A 252 -39.32 -4.99 -9.55
C ALA A 252 -38.33 -4.07 -8.82
N PRO A 253 -37.77 -3.05 -9.49
CA PRO A 253 -36.88 -2.10 -8.84
C PRO A 253 -37.49 -1.36 -7.65
N SER A 254 -36.72 -1.04 -6.60
CA SER A 254 -37.25 -0.43 -5.38
C SER A 254 -37.05 1.09 -5.29
N ILE A 255 -37.88 1.76 -4.49
CA ILE A 255 -37.82 3.17 -4.11
C ILE A 255 -37.60 3.24 -2.59
N ALA A 256 -36.54 3.89 -2.17
CA ALA A 256 -36.29 4.24 -0.76
C ALA A 256 -36.62 5.72 -0.50
N PHE A 257 -36.79 6.08 0.77
CA PHE A 257 -37.10 7.45 1.18
C PHE A 257 -36.45 7.80 2.52
N PRO A 258 -35.98 9.04 2.72
CA PRO A 258 -35.34 9.47 3.95
C PRO A 258 -36.36 9.77 5.06
N GLU A 259 -37.58 10.09 4.68
CA GLU A 259 -38.82 10.15 5.45
C GLU A 259 -39.98 10.17 4.44
N SER A 260 -41.20 9.86 4.85
CA SER A 260 -42.42 10.00 4.05
C SER A 260 -43.42 10.87 4.81
N HIS A 261 -44.60 11.09 4.20
CA HIS A 261 -45.69 11.77 4.89
C HIS A 261 -46.25 10.93 6.06
N ASP A 262 -46.04 9.61 6.06
CA ASP A 262 -46.46 8.68 7.12
C ASP A 262 -45.45 8.57 8.28
N THR A 263 -44.28 9.16 8.15
CA THR A 263 -43.24 9.11 9.19
C THR A 263 -43.12 10.44 9.93
N PRO A 264 -42.79 10.44 11.23
CA PRO A 264 -42.38 11.67 11.91
C PRO A 264 -41.27 12.37 11.14
N ARG A 265 -41.25 13.71 11.17
CA ARG A 265 -40.14 14.47 10.59
C ARG A 265 -38.85 14.08 11.28
N LEU A 266 -37.79 13.83 10.52
CA LEU A 266 -36.49 13.38 11.04
C LEU A 266 -35.95 14.31 12.13
N ILE A 267 -36.24 15.62 12.07
CA ILE A 267 -35.80 16.59 13.10
C ILE A 267 -36.40 16.31 14.48
N THR A 268 -37.59 15.71 14.55
CA THR A 268 -38.21 15.32 15.82
C THR A 268 -37.46 14.17 16.50
N GLU A 269 -36.81 13.31 15.72
CA GLU A 269 -35.94 12.23 16.21
C GLU A 269 -34.60 12.79 16.75
N LEU A 270 -34.28 14.05 16.42
CA LEU A 270 -32.99 14.72 16.68
C LEU A 270 -33.12 15.88 17.69
N ALA A 271 -34.25 15.99 18.38
CA ALA A 271 -34.48 17.06 19.34
C ALA A 271 -33.35 17.10 20.39
N ARG A 272 -32.75 18.28 20.58
CA ARG A 272 -31.59 18.59 21.45
C ARG A 272 -30.19 18.45 20.81
N ARG A 273 -30.09 18.28 19.48
CA ARG A 273 -28.81 18.36 18.75
C ARG A 273 -28.55 19.76 18.18
N GLU A 274 -27.28 20.07 17.94
CA GLU A 274 -26.87 21.33 17.32
C GLU A 274 -27.32 21.38 15.85
N PRO A 275 -27.69 22.56 15.30
CA PRO A 275 -28.22 22.69 13.93
C PRO A 275 -27.35 22.03 12.85
N ALA A 276 -26.02 22.13 12.97
CA ALA A 276 -25.09 21.52 12.03
C ALA A 276 -25.09 19.98 12.09
N GLU A 277 -25.37 19.38 13.26
CA GLU A 277 -25.52 17.92 13.38
C GLU A 277 -26.84 17.45 12.76
N VAL A 278 -27.91 18.24 12.94
CA VAL A 278 -29.21 17.98 12.30
C VAL A 278 -29.06 18.04 10.78
N GLU A 279 -28.42 19.09 10.24
CA GLU A 279 -28.17 19.22 8.80
C GLU A 279 -27.38 18.02 8.24
N ARG A 280 -26.30 17.61 8.91
CA ARG A 280 -25.52 16.41 8.51
C ARG A 280 -26.35 15.14 8.55
N ARG A 281 -27.19 14.95 9.57
CA ARG A 281 -28.05 13.76 9.68
C ARG A 281 -29.10 13.71 8.56
N TYR A 282 -29.63 14.86 8.14
CA TYR A 282 -30.51 14.93 6.97
C TYR A 282 -29.74 14.64 5.67
N ALA A 283 -28.55 15.22 5.48
CA ALA A 283 -27.72 14.90 4.32
C ALA A 283 -27.43 13.38 4.23
N PHE A 284 -27.04 12.76 5.35
CA PHE A 284 -26.81 11.33 5.47
C PHE A 284 -28.02 10.49 5.08
N GLN A 285 -29.20 10.80 5.65
CA GLN A 285 -30.40 10.01 5.43
C GLN A 285 -30.88 10.11 3.98
N TYR A 286 -30.73 11.28 3.34
CA TYR A 286 -30.99 11.45 1.91
C TYR A 286 -30.02 10.64 1.06
N ASP A 287 -28.72 10.77 1.29
CA ASP A 287 -27.70 10.09 0.49
C ASP A 287 -27.80 8.57 0.60
N TRP A 288 -28.04 8.06 1.80
CA TRP A 288 -28.22 6.63 2.03
C TRP A 288 -29.38 6.09 1.18
N THR A 289 -30.54 6.73 1.27
CA THR A 289 -31.75 6.26 0.57
C THR A 289 -31.64 6.46 -0.95
N ALA A 290 -30.97 7.54 -1.38
CA ALA A 290 -30.68 7.78 -2.79
C ALA A 290 -29.73 6.75 -3.41
N LEU A 291 -28.77 6.25 -2.65
CA LEU A 291 -27.74 5.34 -3.16
C LEU A 291 -28.12 3.85 -2.98
N PHE A 292 -28.90 3.52 -1.96
CA PHE A 292 -29.32 2.14 -1.66
C PHE A 292 -30.25 1.55 -2.72
N SER A 293 -31.27 2.29 -3.15
CA SER A 293 -32.34 1.81 -4.03
C SER A 293 -32.17 2.28 -5.46
N ALA A 294 -32.86 1.65 -6.41
CA ALA A 294 -32.91 2.14 -7.79
C ALA A 294 -33.59 3.53 -7.87
N GLY A 295 -34.70 3.74 -7.16
CA GLY A 295 -35.40 5.01 -7.04
C GLY A 295 -35.22 5.66 -5.66
N VAL A 296 -35.51 6.96 -5.57
CA VAL A 296 -35.59 7.70 -4.29
C VAL A 296 -36.79 8.62 -4.28
N MET A 297 -37.45 8.72 -3.14
CA MET A 297 -38.54 9.68 -2.91
C MET A 297 -38.21 10.56 -1.72
N MET A 298 -38.46 11.87 -1.81
CA MET A 298 -38.28 12.81 -0.71
C MET A 298 -39.45 13.77 -0.59
N PRO A 299 -40.00 13.99 0.61
CA PRO A 299 -41.12 14.88 0.81
C PRO A 299 -40.75 16.34 0.97
N MET A 300 -41.71 17.18 0.60
CA MET A 300 -41.58 18.63 0.69
C MET A 300 -41.27 19.09 2.11
N GLY A 301 -40.28 19.99 2.21
CA GLY A 301 -39.80 20.55 3.48
C GLY A 301 -38.66 19.75 4.11
N TYR A 302 -38.38 18.53 3.62
CA TYR A 302 -37.23 17.75 4.07
C TYR A 302 -35.92 18.50 3.83
N GLU A 303 -35.79 19.12 2.66
CA GLU A 303 -34.61 19.88 2.25
C GLU A 303 -34.29 21.07 3.17
N TYR A 304 -35.24 21.45 4.04
CA TYR A 304 -35.11 22.58 4.95
C TYR A 304 -35.19 22.18 6.42
N GLY A 305 -35.36 20.89 6.74
CA GLY A 305 -35.48 20.43 8.12
C GLY A 305 -36.78 20.85 8.80
N PHE A 306 -37.89 20.86 8.07
CA PHE A 306 -39.20 21.21 8.61
C PHE A 306 -39.58 20.34 9.81
N SER A 307 -40.06 20.97 10.88
CA SER A 307 -40.36 20.30 12.15
C SER A 307 -41.81 19.84 12.28
N GLN A 308 -42.73 20.39 11.50
CA GLN A 308 -44.13 19.96 11.48
C GLN A 308 -44.31 18.81 10.49
N ALA A 309 -45.06 17.79 10.91
CA ALA A 309 -45.39 16.62 10.10
C ALA A 309 -46.17 17.03 8.84
N LEU A 310 -46.03 16.25 7.76
CA LEU A 310 -46.93 16.33 6.59
C LEU A 310 -48.21 15.59 6.92
N ASP A 311 -49.02 16.20 7.77
CA ASP A 311 -50.28 15.64 8.17
C ASP A 311 -51.28 15.69 7.01
N VAL A 312 -51.87 14.54 6.68
CA VAL A 312 -52.83 14.35 5.58
C VAL A 312 -54.19 15.01 5.83
N CYS A 313 -54.42 15.53 7.03
CA CYS A 313 -55.62 16.29 7.41
C CYS A 313 -55.27 17.76 7.72
N ASP A 314 -54.16 18.00 8.42
CA ASP A 314 -53.89 19.26 9.12
C ASP A 314 -52.81 20.15 8.51
N SER A 315 -52.10 19.68 7.49
CA SER A 315 -51.14 20.54 6.78
C SER A 315 -51.86 21.72 6.09
N ARG A 316 -51.27 22.92 6.13
CA ARG A 316 -51.84 24.14 5.55
C ARG A 316 -50.79 24.93 4.76
N PRO A 317 -51.17 25.71 3.73
CA PRO A 317 -50.20 26.40 2.87
C PRO A 317 -49.33 27.43 3.61
N GLY A 318 -49.89 28.15 4.59
CA GLY A 318 -49.13 29.13 5.38
C GLY A 318 -47.97 28.51 6.18
N GLN A 319 -48.07 27.22 6.54
CA GLN A 319 -47.00 26.51 7.23
C GLN A 319 -45.75 26.36 6.35
N TRP A 320 -45.88 26.46 5.01
CA TRP A 320 -44.73 26.43 4.11
C TRP A 320 -43.83 27.65 4.35
N ASP A 321 -44.41 28.86 4.34
CA ASP A 321 -43.66 30.10 4.51
C ASP A 321 -43.13 30.23 5.94
N ASP A 322 -43.95 29.88 6.94
CA ASP A 322 -43.56 29.91 8.36
C ASP A 322 -42.38 28.97 8.64
N GLN A 323 -42.47 27.72 8.19
CA GLN A 323 -41.38 26.76 8.38
C GLN A 323 -40.18 27.08 7.50
N ARG A 324 -40.37 27.70 6.33
CA ARG A 324 -39.27 28.16 5.48
C ARG A 324 -38.50 29.29 6.12
N ALA A 325 -39.19 30.23 6.77
CA ALA A 325 -38.56 31.30 7.53
C ALA A 325 -37.82 30.78 8.77
N ALA A 326 -38.34 29.72 9.40
CA ALA A 326 -37.73 29.07 10.56
C ALA A 326 -36.75 27.92 10.20
N ALA A 327 -36.42 27.75 8.92
CA ALA A 327 -35.63 26.60 8.45
C ALA A 327 -34.22 26.59 9.07
N PRO A 328 -33.81 25.51 9.75
CA PRO A 328 -32.47 25.42 10.34
C PRO A 328 -31.35 25.33 9.30
N PHE A 329 -31.64 24.90 8.06
CA PHE A 329 -30.66 24.72 6.99
C PHE A 329 -31.33 24.69 5.59
N ASP A 330 -30.52 24.58 4.53
CA ASP A 330 -30.98 24.39 3.15
C ASP A 330 -30.11 23.37 2.40
N LEU A 331 -30.59 22.13 2.34
CA LEU A 331 -29.95 21.00 1.67
C LEU A 331 -30.21 20.94 0.17
N SER A 332 -30.89 21.92 -0.44
CA SER A 332 -31.25 21.86 -1.86
C SER A 332 -30.03 21.66 -2.77
N ARG A 333 -28.88 22.27 -2.43
CA ARG A 333 -27.63 22.09 -3.19
C ARG A 333 -27.05 20.69 -3.02
N HIS A 334 -27.11 20.14 -1.82
CA HIS A 334 -26.65 18.78 -1.51
C HIS A 334 -27.49 17.74 -2.25
N ILE A 335 -28.81 17.84 -2.11
CA ILE A 335 -29.80 17.01 -2.82
C ILE A 335 -29.60 17.07 -4.33
N ALA A 336 -29.40 18.27 -4.91
CA ALA A 336 -29.11 18.44 -6.33
C ALA A 336 -27.86 17.68 -6.78
N ALA A 337 -26.85 17.63 -5.91
CA ALA A 337 -25.59 16.97 -6.19
C ALA A 337 -25.72 15.44 -6.12
N THR A 338 -26.41 14.92 -5.10
CA THR A 338 -26.75 13.49 -4.96
C THR A 338 -27.67 13.00 -6.08
N ASN A 339 -28.69 13.78 -6.46
CA ASN A 339 -29.55 13.41 -7.58
C ASN A 339 -28.82 13.44 -8.93
N ARG A 340 -27.91 14.39 -9.14
CA ARG A 340 -27.06 14.42 -10.34
C ARG A 340 -26.17 13.17 -10.40
N LEU A 341 -25.66 12.75 -9.26
CA LEU A 341 -24.84 11.56 -9.13
C LEU A 341 -25.63 10.31 -9.51
N LYS A 342 -26.79 10.11 -8.90
CA LYS A 342 -27.72 9.00 -9.19
C LYS A 342 -28.12 8.93 -10.67
N ALA A 343 -28.38 10.08 -11.31
CA ALA A 343 -28.71 10.10 -12.74
C ALA A 343 -27.58 9.60 -13.65
N ARG A 344 -26.33 9.84 -13.26
CA ARG A 344 -25.15 9.59 -14.09
C ARG A 344 -24.65 8.15 -14.00
N ILE A 345 -25.07 7.41 -12.98
CA ILE A 345 -24.46 6.13 -12.61
C ILE A 345 -25.50 5.04 -12.80
N ALA A 346 -25.27 4.20 -13.81
CA ALA A 346 -26.23 3.19 -14.25
C ALA A 346 -26.56 2.18 -13.14
N VAL A 347 -25.54 1.69 -12.42
CA VAL A 347 -25.72 0.71 -11.33
C VAL A 347 -26.52 1.25 -10.14
N LEU A 348 -26.65 2.57 -9.98
CA LEU A 348 -27.52 3.18 -8.96
C LEU A 348 -28.97 3.36 -9.42
N GLY A 349 -29.23 3.17 -10.72
CA GLY A 349 -30.55 3.25 -11.33
C GLY A 349 -31.23 1.89 -11.49
N THR A 350 -30.60 0.79 -11.07
CA THR A 350 -31.10 -0.59 -11.22
C THR A 350 -30.98 -1.38 -9.91
N GLU A 351 -31.86 -2.36 -9.65
CA GLU A 351 -31.73 -3.27 -8.49
C GLU A 351 -30.73 -4.40 -8.72
N ALA A 352 -29.49 -4.00 -8.93
CA ALA A 352 -28.35 -4.89 -9.05
C ALA A 352 -28.08 -5.65 -7.75
N PRO A 353 -27.42 -6.84 -7.77
CA PRO A 353 -27.02 -7.55 -6.56
C PRO A 353 -26.24 -6.63 -5.66
N GLN A 354 -26.67 -6.52 -4.40
CA GLN A 354 -26.07 -5.67 -3.40
C GLN A 354 -25.76 -6.48 -2.15
N ARG A 355 -24.52 -6.44 -1.69
CA ARG A 355 -24.07 -7.23 -0.53
C ARG A 355 -23.30 -6.36 0.44
N ARG A 356 -23.52 -6.58 1.74
CA ARG A 356 -22.67 -6.04 2.80
C ARG A 356 -21.36 -6.80 2.84
N PHE A 357 -20.25 -6.07 2.94
CA PHE A 357 -18.93 -6.66 3.10
C PHE A 357 -18.22 -6.32 4.42
N THR A 358 -18.72 -5.34 5.17
CA THR A 358 -18.24 -5.06 6.53
C THR A 358 -19.02 -5.87 7.58
N SER A 359 -18.42 -6.15 8.74
CA SER A 359 -19.09 -6.85 9.86
C SER A 359 -20.33 -6.09 10.36
N PRO A 360 -21.42 -6.75 10.80
CA PRO A 360 -22.58 -6.14 11.48
C PRO A 360 -22.23 -5.09 12.54
N ASP A 361 -21.16 -5.33 13.30
CA ASP A 361 -20.69 -4.47 14.40
C ASP A 361 -19.63 -3.45 13.97
N ALA A 362 -19.26 -3.40 12.69
CA ALA A 362 -18.32 -2.41 12.18
C ALA A 362 -18.89 -0.98 12.28
N SER A 363 -18.02 0.00 12.53
CA SER A 363 -18.39 1.43 12.54
C SER A 363 -18.77 1.96 11.16
N VAL A 364 -18.30 1.29 10.09
CA VAL A 364 -18.68 1.57 8.70
C VAL A 364 -19.56 0.45 8.15
N VAL A 365 -20.66 0.80 7.51
CA VAL A 365 -21.42 -0.13 6.66
C VAL A 365 -20.92 -0.01 5.24
N GLY A 366 -20.30 -1.06 4.72
CA GLY A 366 -19.85 -1.15 3.34
C GLY A 366 -20.76 -2.06 2.53
N LEU A 367 -21.34 -1.52 1.46
CA LEU A 367 -22.15 -2.25 0.48
C LEU A 367 -21.47 -2.26 -0.89
N HIS A 368 -21.47 -3.41 -1.56
CA HIS A 368 -21.03 -3.57 -2.95
C HIS A 368 -22.21 -3.89 -3.83
N ARG A 369 -22.42 -3.09 -4.88
CA ARG A 369 -23.48 -3.21 -5.87
C ARG A 369 -22.89 -3.41 -7.28
N ARG A 370 -23.35 -4.42 -8.03
CA ARG A 370 -22.77 -4.77 -9.36
C ARG A 370 -23.83 -5.02 -10.43
N ASP A 371 -23.89 -4.24 -11.50
CA ASP A 371 -24.80 -4.48 -12.63
C ASP A 371 -24.04 -4.80 -13.91
N GLY A 372 -23.60 -6.05 -14.10
CA GLY A 372 -23.08 -6.67 -15.35
C GLY A 372 -21.99 -5.94 -16.18
N GLY A 373 -21.64 -4.72 -15.82
CA GLY A 373 -21.01 -3.69 -16.65
C GLY A 373 -20.66 -2.41 -15.87
N GLN A 374 -21.18 -2.21 -14.65
CA GLN A 374 -20.68 -1.20 -13.72
C GLN A 374 -20.79 -1.68 -12.26
N ASP A 375 -19.75 -1.42 -11.47
CA ASP A 375 -19.68 -1.72 -10.05
C ASP A 375 -19.65 -0.42 -9.21
N ALA A 376 -20.34 -0.43 -8.08
CA ALA A 376 -20.42 0.66 -7.10
C ALA A 376 -20.21 0.15 -5.66
N VAL A 377 -19.52 0.94 -4.85
CA VAL A 377 -19.35 0.73 -3.41
C VAL A 377 -19.95 1.90 -2.66
N ILE A 378 -20.82 1.61 -1.69
CA ILE A 378 -21.50 2.58 -0.85
C ILE A 378 -20.99 2.37 0.57
N LEU A 379 -20.39 3.41 1.16
CA LEU A 379 -19.87 3.40 2.51
C LEU A 379 -20.69 4.34 3.39
N LEU A 380 -21.14 3.87 4.55
CA LEU A 380 -21.97 4.63 5.48
C LEU A 380 -21.30 4.71 6.84
N ASN A 381 -21.25 5.91 7.42
CA ASN A 381 -21.04 6.09 8.84
C ASN A 381 -22.36 6.55 9.49
N PRO A 382 -23.12 5.64 10.13
CA PRO A 382 -24.38 5.99 10.77
C PRO A 382 -24.19 6.69 12.13
N ASP A 383 -22.98 6.72 12.70
CA ASP A 383 -22.71 7.35 14.00
C ASP A 383 -22.85 8.89 13.88
N PRO A 384 -23.62 9.54 14.77
CA PRO A 384 -23.85 10.99 14.70
C PRO A 384 -22.69 11.84 15.24
N ALA A 385 -21.78 11.24 16.00
CA ALA A 385 -20.74 11.96 16.73
C ALA A 385 -19.32 11.58 16.32
N ARG A 386 -19.08 10.33 15.90
CA ARG A 386 -17.72 9.79 15.70
C ARG A 386 -17.42 9.55 14.23
N PRO A 387 -16.25 10.00 13.72
CA PRO A 387 -15.78 9.56 12.42
C PRO A 387 -15.47 8.05 12.46
N ALA A 388 -15.60 7.40 11.31
CA ALA A 388 -15.33 5.99 11.14
C ALA A 388 -14.26 5.79 10.06
N LEU A 389 -13.40 4.80 10.26
CA LEU A 389 -12.26 4.53 9.40
C LEU A 389 -12.50 3.22 8.66
N LEU A 390 -12.32 3.22 7.34
CA LEU A 390 -12.36 2.03 6.50
C LEU A 390 -11.03 1.86 5.76
N ASP A 391 -10.44 0.68 5.81
CA ASP A 391 -9.31 0.31 4.96
C ASP A 391 -9.82 -0.03 3.54
N PRO A 392 -9.37 0.66 2.46
CA PRO A 392 -9.65 0.29 1.07
C PRO A 392 -9.38 -1.18 0.71
N ALA A 393 -8.47 -1.83 1.44
CA ALA A 393 -8.21 -3.25 1.25
C ALA A 393 -9.44 -4.11 1.57
N GLU A 394 -10.33 -3.69 2.48
CA GLU A 394 -11.61 -4.35 2.74
C GLU A 394 -12.54 -4.29 1.53
N VAL A 395 -12.60 -3.13 0.86
CA VAL A 395 -13.36 -2.94 -0.39
C VAL A 395 -12.79 -3.82 -1.50
N THR A 396 -11.46 -3.84 -1.66
CA THR A 396 -10.81 -4.65 -2.69
C THR A 396 -11.04 -6.15 -2.47
N ARG A 397 -10.90 -6.64 -1.23
CA ARG A 397 -11.16 -8.04 -0.88
C ARG A 397 -12.62 -8.44 -1.12
N ALA A 398 -13.55 -7.54 -0.82
CA ALA A 398 -14.97 -7.79 -0.99
C ALA A 398 -15.43 -7.83 -2.45
N THR A 399 -14.87 -6.94 -3.27
CA THR A 399 -15.37 -6.68 -4.64
C THR A 399 -14.55 -7.39 -5.72
N GLY A 400 -13.30 -7.75 -5.42
CA GLY A 400 -12.32 -8.24 -6.39
C GLY A 400 -11.80 -7.17 -7.35
N ILE A 401 -12.07 -5.89 -7.07
CA ILE A 401 -11.74 -4.74 -7.93
C ILE A 401 -10.87 -3.77 -7.14
N GLY A 402 -9.73 -3.37 -7.70
CA GLY A 402 -8.76 -2.50 -7.04
C GLY A 402 -8.82 -1.02 -7.41
N GLU A 403 -9.61 -0.64 -8.43
CA GLU A 403 -9.75 0.75 -8.86
C GLU A 403 -11.15 1.27 -8.59
N TRP A 404 -11.22 2.20 -7.65
CA TRP A 404 -12.43 2.88 -7.25
C TRP A 404 -12.19 4.38 -7.30
N ARG A 405 -13.16 5.17 -7.77
CA ARG A 405 -13.09 6.63 -7.72
C ARG A 405 -14.22 7.17 -6.87
N ASP A 406 -13.89 8.10 -5.99
CA ASP A 406 -14.87 8.81 -5.21
C ASP A 406 -15.79 9.57 -6.16
N ALA A 407 -17.05 9.25 -6.04
CA ALA A 407 -18.13 9.85 -6.78
C ALA A 407 -19.05 10.63 -5.82
N THR A 408 -18.72 10.70 -4.52
CA THR A 408 -19.47 11.43 -3.50
C THR A 408 -19.64 12.90 -3.89
N PRO A 409 -20.86 13.47 -3.78
CA PRO A 409 -21.09 14.83 -4.20
C PRO A 409 -20.29 15.84 -3.38
N GLY A 410 -19.62 16.79 -4.06
CA GLY A 410 -18.88 17.87 -3.40
C GLY A 410 -17.49 17.49 -2.85
N GLN A 411 -17.09 16.22 -2.96
CA GLN A 411 -15.75 15.76 -2.64
C GLN A 411 -14.88 15.67 -3.90
N ALA A 412 -13.55 15.71 -3.73
CA ALA A 412 -12.62 15.53 -4.84
C ALA A 412 -12.76 14.10 -5.38
N HIS A 413 -12.78 13.95 -6.71
CA HIS A 413 -12.86 12.64 -7.39
C HIS A 413 -11.55 11.86 -7.28
N GLU A 414 -11.15 11.57 -6.05
CA GLU A 414 -9.91 10.86 -5.73
C GLU A 414 -10.09 9.36 -5.95
N ALA A 415 -9.01 8.71 -6.37
CA ALA A 415 -9.01 7.26 -6.42
C ALA A 415 -8.92 6.73 -4.99
N MET A 416 -9.61 5.63 -4.71
CA MET A 416 -9.40 4.90 -3.47
C MET A 416 -7.99 4.31 -3.55
N VAL A 417 -7.07 4.82 -2.73
CA VAL A 417 -5.67 4.38 -2.76
C VAL A 417 -5.49 3.29 -1.70
N PRO A 418 -5.13 2.05 -2.09
CA PRO A 418 -4.79 1.02 -1.12
C PRO A 418 -3.73 1.50 -0.12
N GLY A 419 -3.97 1.31 1.18
CA GLY A 419 -3.09 1.77 2.27
C GLY A 419 -3.35 3.19 2.76
N CYS A 420 -4.31 3.92 2.18
CA CYS A 420 -4.83 5.18 2.71
C CYS A 420 -6.22 4.94 3.27
N THR A 421 -6.35 4.96 4.60
CA THR A 421 -7.64 4.78 5.27
C THR A 421 -8.64 5.83 4.79
N VAL A 422 -9.82 5.38 4.41
CA VAL A 422 -10.95 6.25 4.09
C VAL A 422 -11.60 6.65 5.40
N GLU A 423 -11.48 7.92 5.76
CA GLU A 423 -12.23 8.49 6.87
C GLU A 423 -13.62 8.90 6.40
N LEU A 424 -14.63 8.36 7.06
CA LEU A 424 -16.02 8.75 6.93
C LEU A 424 -16.41 9.61 8.13
N PRO A 425 -16.64 10.93 7.95
CA PRO A 425 -17.12 11.78 9.02
C PRO A 425 -18.46 11.27 9.62
N PRO A 426 -18.82 11.71 10.84
CA PRO A 426 -20.11 11.36 11.43
C PRO A 426 -21.26 11.67 10.49
N ASN A 427 -22.25 10.78 10.39
CA ASN A 427 -23.37 10.88 9.46
C ASN A 427 -22.92 11.24 8.03
N THR A 428 -22.09 10.39 7.42
CA THR A 428 -21.68 10.54 6.02
C THR A 428 -21.96 9.29 5.21
N VAL A 429 -22.34 9.49 3.94
CA VAL A 429 -22.41 8.45 2.93
C VAL A 429 -21.42 8.79 1.82
N GLN A 430 -20.57 7.84 1.46
CA GLN A 430 -19.67 7.97 0.31
C GLN A 430 -20.00 6.95 -0.76
N LEU A 431 -19.91 7.38 -2.03
CA LEU A 431 -20.09 6.53 -3.19
C LEU A 431 -18.78 6.39 -3.97
N TRP A 432 -18.43 5.17 -4.31
CA TRP A 432 -17.23 4.84 -5.06
C TRP A 432 -17.58 4.03 -6.31
N LEU A 433 -16.98 4.34 -7.46
CA LEU A 433 -17.27 3.65 -8.73
C LEU A 433 -16.06 3.04 -9.40
N GLN A 434 -16.29 1.93 -10.10
CA GLN A 434 -15.30 1.38 -11.02
C GLN A 434 -15.30 2.16 -12.37
N PRO A 435 -14.12 2.49 -12.93
CA PRO A 435 -14.02 3.04 -14.29
C PRO A 435 -14.49 2.04 -15.36
N ALA A 436 -15.30 2.46 -16.33
CA ALA A 436 -15.73 1.61 -17.46
C ALA A 436 -14.54 1.31 -18.39
N ALA A 437 -14.17 0.04 -18.60
CA ALA A 437 -13.09 -0.37 -19.50
C ALA A 437 -13.60 -1.33 -20.60
N PRO A 438 -13.29 -1.09 -21.90
CA PRO A 438 -13.63 -2.02 -22.97
C PRO A 438 -12.68 -3.24 -22.98
N ALA A 439 -13.23 -4.45 -22.95
CA ALA A 439 -12.45 -5.69 -23.00
C ALA A 439 -11.78 -5.90 -24.37
N ARG A 440 -10.44 -5.81 -24.44
CA ARG A 440 -9.66 -6.19 -25.64
C ARG A 440 -9.49 -7.72 -25.69
N ARG A 441 -10.07 -8.39 -26.70
CA ARG A 441 -9.74 -9.81 -26.99
C ARG A 441 -8.41 -9.90 -27.78
N PRO A 442 -7.42 -10.71 -27.35
CA PRO A 442 -6.17 -10.88 -28.08
C PRO A 442 -6.36 -11.67 -29.39
N ARG A 443 -5.60 -11.34 -30.45
CA ARG A 443 -5.58 -12.07 -31.74
C ARG A 443 -4.87 -13.44 -31.58
N PRO A 444 -5.30 -14.51 -32.29
CA PRO A 444 -4.65 -15.81 -32.24
C PRO A 444 -3.23 -15.78 -32.87
N ARG A 445 -2.29 -16.56 -32.30
CA ARG A 445 -0.89 -16.69 -32.75
C ARG A 445 -0.79 -17.47 -34.07
N SER A 446 0.24 -17.22 -34.89
CA SER A 446 0.52 -17.99 -36.12
C SER A 446 0.96 -19.43 -35.83
N ARG A 447 0.80 -20.36 -36.78
CA ARG A 447 1.21 -21.78 -36.64
C ARG A 447 2.71 -21.94 -36.39
N SER A 448 3.56 -21.11 -36.99
CA SER A 448 5.01 -21.13 -36.72
C SER A 448 5.33 -20.73 -35.28
N ALA A 449 4.66 -19.70 -34.75
CA ALA A 449 4.79 -19.30 -33.36
C ALA A 449 4.21 -20.34 -32.37
N GLN A 450 3.24 -21.15 -32.80
CA GLN A 450 2.72 -22.27 -32.02
C GLN A 450 3.71 -23.44 -31.97
N LEU A 451 4.31 -23.83 -33.11
CA LEU A 451 5.30 -24.91 -33.18
C LEU A 451 6.56 -24.58 -32.38
N ALA A 452 7.10 -23.38 -32.56
CA ALA A 452 8.26 -22.92 -31.78
C ALA A 452 7.99 -22.93 -30.27
N ARG A 453 6.76 -22.58 -29.85
CA ARG A 453 6.37 -22.68 -28.43
C ARG A 453 6.27 -24.13 -27.96
N LEU A 454 5.73 -25.04 -28.78
CA LEU A 454 5.60 -26.46 -28.45
C LEU A 454 6.99 -27.08 -28.26
N GLU A 455 7.90 -26.87 -29.20
CA GLU A 455 9.27 -27.39 -29.12
C GLU A 455 10.00 -26.84 -27.88
N ALA A 456 9.89 -25.54 -27.63
CA ALA A 456 10.46 -24.91 -26.44
C ALA A 456 9.91 -25.48 -25.13
N LEU A 457 8.60 -25.78 -25.06
CA LEU A 457 7.98 -26.40 -23.89
C LEU A 457 8.41 -27.87 -23.71
N ALA A 458 8.56 -28.62 -24.81
CA ALA A 458 8.99 -30.02 -24.76
C ALA A 458 10.47 -30.18 -24.36
N GLU A 459 11.32 -29.24 -24.76
CA GLU A 459 12.73 -29.20 -24.34
C GLU A 459 12.89 -28.78 -22.87
N ASN A 460 12.11 -27.79 -22.41
CA ASN A 460 12.10 -27.31 -21.02
C ASN A 460 11.02 -28.02 -20.18
N ARG A 461 11.10 -29.35 -20.13
CA ARG A 461 10.10 -30.19 -19.44
C ARG A 461 10.12 -30.05 -17.91
N ILE A 462 11.29 -29.85 -17.32
CA ILE A 462 11.45 -29.84 -15.86
C ILE A 462 11.17 -28.42 -15.35
N ALA A 463 10.25 -28.32 -14.39
CA ALA A 463 9.92 -27.06 -13.74
C ALA A 463 11.03 -26.66 -12.76
N ILE A 464 11.53 -25.44 -12.90
CA ILE A 464 12.53 -24.83 -12.03
C ILE A 464 11.93 -23.53 -11.49
N GLU A 465 11.47 -23.58 -10.25
CA GLU A 465 10.67 -22.55 -9.60
C GLU A 465 11.38 -22.01 -8.34
N HIS A 466 10.92 -20.86 -7.85
CA HIS A 466 11.38 -20.23 -6.61
C HIS A 466 12.90 -20.24 -6.38
N VAL A 467 13.66 -19.95 -7.45
CA VAL A 467 15.12 -19.81 -7.39
C VAL A 467 15.48 -18.69 -6.43
N SER A 468 16.41 -18.92 -5.50
CA SER A 468 16.87 -17.96 -4.51
C SER A 468 18.38 -18.08 -4.34
N PRO A 469 19.11 -16.99 -4.06
CA PRO A 469 18.62 -15.64 -3.89
C PRO A 469 18.28 -15.01 -5.25
N GLN A 470 17.34 -14.07 -5.27
CA GLN A 470 17.08 -13.18 -6.38
C GLN A 470 16.34 -11.95 -5.86
N VAL A 471 16.50 -10.80 -6.50
CA VAL A 471 15.88 -9.53 -6.07
C VAL A 471 15.05 -8.97 -7.22
N ASP A 472 13.81 -8.56 -6.94
CA ASP A 472 12.83 -8.12 -7.94
C ASP A 472 12.76 -9.07 -9.15
N CYS A 473 12.58 -10.37 -8.88
CA CYS A 473 12.55 -11.43 -9.89
C CYS A 473 13.83 -11.50 -10.76
N GLY A 474 15.00 -11.26 -10.16
CA GLY A 474 16.28 -11.32 -10.85
C GLY A 474 16.63 -10.07 -11.65
N ARG A 475 15.87 -8.98 -11.49
CA ARG A 475 16.20 -7.69 -12.13
C ARG A 475 17.50 -7.10 -11.59
N PHE A 476 17.76 -7.24 -10.29
CA PHE A 476 18.93 -6.67 -9.65
C PHE A 476 19.90 -7.74 -9.16
N PRO A 477 21.21 -7.49 -9.26
CA PRO A 477 22.21 -8.40 -8.73
C PRO A 477 22.14 -8.42 -7.20
N VAL A 478 22.22 -9.61 -6.62
CA VAL A 478 22.50 -9.75 -5.18
C VAL A 478 23.95 -9.36 -4.91
N LYS A 479 24.29 -8.98 -3.69
CA LYS A 479 25.62 -8.46 -3.36
C LYS A 479 26.39 -9.38 -2.45
N ARG A 480 27.67 -9.55 -2.76
CA ARG A 480 28.63 -10.33 -1.98
C ARG A 480 29.97 -9.61 -1.96
N ILE A 481 30.89 -10.05 -1.11
CA ILE A 481 32.31 -9.69 -1.22
C ILE A 481 33.10 -10.87 -1.78
N ILE A 482 34.28 -10.59 -2.33
CA ILE A 482 35.19 -11.64 -2.81
C ILE A 482 35.46 -12.67 -1.70
N GLY A 483 35.40 -13.96 -2.04
CA GLY A 483 35.53 -15.07 -1.11
C GLY A 483 34.22 -15.55 -0.47
N ASP A 484 33.12 -14.78 -0.58
CA ASP A 484 31.82 -15.24 -0.08
C ASP A 484 31.33 -16.45 -0.86
N THR A 485 30.61 -17.33 -0.16
CA THR A 485 29.84 -18.42 -0.77
C THR A 485 28.42 -17.95 -1.05
N VAL A 486 27.96 -18.18 -2.28
CA VAL A 486 26.58 -17.98 -2.72
C VAL A 486 25.86 -19.30 -2.60
N GLU A 487 24.92 -19.37 -1.66
CA GLU A 487 23.97 -20.46 -1.55
C GLU A 487 22.81 -20.23 -2.51
N VAL A 488 22.53 -21.19 -3.39
CA VAL A 488 21.44 -21.16 -4.34
C VAL A 488 20.46 -22.27 -4.03
N THR A 489 19.19 -21.92 -3.91
CA THR A 489 18.10 -22.88 -3.70
C THR A 489 17.03 -22.74 -4.77
N ALA A 490 16.33 -23.83 -5.10
CA ALA A 490 15.25 -23.82 -6.08
C ALA A 490 14.28 -24.98 -5.82
N ASP A 491 13.02 -24.81 -6.21
CA ASP A 491 12.05 -25.90 -6.25
C ASP A 491 12.15 -26.55 -7.64
N ILE A 492 12.51 -27.83 -7.69
CA ILE A 492 12.78 -28.51 -8.97
C ILE A 492 11.93 -29.77 -9.07
N LEU A 493 11.01 -29.77 -10.03
CA LEU A 493 9.91 -30.70 -10.14
C LEU A 493 9.83 -31.24 -11.57
N CYS A 494 9.50 -32.52 -11.72
CA CYS A 494 9.22 -33.14 -13.01
C CYS A 494 7.95 -33.99 -12.90
N ASP A 495 7.18 -34.09 -13.98
CA ASP A 495 6.08 -35.04 -14.07
C ASP A 495 6.59 -36.49 -14.08
N GLY A 496 5.79 -37.43 -13.55
CA GLY A 496 6.14 -38.85 -13.43
C GLY A 496 6.84 -39.21 -12.12
N HIS A 497 7.58 -40.33 -12.13
CA HIS A 497 8.27 -40.88 -10.95
C HIS A 497 9.78 -40.98 -11.14
N GLU A 498 10.31 -40.27 -12.13
CA GLU A 498 11.71 -40.39 -12.51
C GLU A 498 12.65 -39.57 -11.62
N MET A 499 13.90 -40.02 -11.56
CA MET A 499 14.96 -39.31 -10.85
C MET A 499 15.47 -38.14 -11.70
N ILE A 500 15.71 -37.01 -11.05
CA ILE A 500 16.23 -35.79 -11.68
C ILE A 500 17.60 -35.43 -11.09
N GLY A 501 18.43 -34.78 -11.91
CA GLY A 501 19.67 -34.14 -11.49
C GLY A 501 19.59 -32.63 -11.68
N ALA A 502 20.27 -31.88 -10.82
CA ALA A 502 20.34 -30.43 -10.91
C ALA A 502 21.74 -29.88 -10.59
N ALA A 503 22.02 -28.70 -11.13
CA ALA A 503 23.25 -27.96 -10.89
C ALA A 503 23.01 -26.44 -11.00
N VAL A 504 23.81 -25.67 -10.28
CA VAL A 504 23.96 -24.22 -10.47
C VAL A 504 25.06 -24.01 -11.51
N GLN A 505 24.70 -23.43 -12.65
CA GLN A 505 25.66 -22.91 -13.62
C GLN A 505 26.05 -21.49 -13.22
N TYR A 506 27.34 -21.18 -13.15
CA TYR A 506 27.82 -19.84 -12.82
C TYR A 506 29.10 -19.48 -13.61
N ARG A 507 29.33 -18.17 -13.82
CA ARG A 507 30.54 -17.63 -14.45
C ARG A 507 30.74 -16.16 -14.09
N ALA A 508 31.94 -15.63 -14.29
CA ALA A 508 32.13 -14.18 -14.34
C ALA A 508 31.42 -13.61 -15.58
N ALA A 509 30.77 -12.45 -15.46
CA ALA A 509 30.09 -11.81 -16.57
C ALA A 509 31.07 -11.57 -17.73
N GLY A 510 30.66 -11.91 -18.96
CA GLY A 510 31.51 -11.85 -20.15
C GLY A 510 32.45 -13.04 -20.36
N ALA A 511 32.59 -13.97 -19.40
CA ALA A 511 33.37 -15.20 -19.61
C ALA A 511 32.63 -16.17 -20.57
N GLY A 512 33.39 -16.82 -21.46
CA GLY A 512 32.82 -17.77 -22.43
C GLY A 512 32.36 -19.10 -21.80
N GLU A 513 33.09 -19.59 -20.80
CA GLU A 513 32.86 -20.91 -20.20
C GLU A 513 32.02 -20.84 -18.92
N TRP A 514 31.09 -21.79 -18.77
CA TRP A 514 30.29 -21.99 -17.56
C TRP A 514 30.98 -22.97 -16.62
N ARG A 515 31.00 -22.63 -15.33
CA ARG A 515 31.30 -23.57 -14.24
C ARG A 515 29.99 -24.13 -13.69
N GLU A 516 30.06 -25.30 -13.08
CA GLU A 516 28.88 -25.97 -12.50
C GLU A 516 29.16 -26.43 -11.07
N ALA A 517 28.18 -26.20 -10.19
CA ALA A 517 28.13 -26.77 -8.85
C ALA A 517 26.89 -27.66 -8.73
N ARG A 518 27.06 -28.92 -8.34
CA ARG A 518 25.94 -29.86 -8.17
C ARG A 518 24.99 -29.40 -7.08
N MET A 519 23.69 -29.59 -7.29
CA MET A 519 22.67 -29.34 -6.29
C MET A 519 22.24 -30.66 -5.64
N ALA A 520 21.99 -30.63 -4.33
CA ALA A 520 21.43 -31.72 -3.56
C ALA A 520 19.92 -31.53 -3.37
N LYS A 521 19.16 -32.63 -3.43
CA LYS A 521 17.72 -32.64 -3.14
C LYS A 521 17.49 -32.64 -1.63
N GLY A 522 16.86 -31.59 -1.12
CA GLY A 522 16.37 -31.49 0.25
C GLY A 522 14.92 -31.98 0.40
N ALA A 523 14.27 -31.57 1.48
CA ALA A 523 12.88 -31.90 1.73
C ALA A 523 11.93 -31.19 0.75
N ASN A 524 10.80 -31.84 0.41
CA ASN A 524 9.73 -31.27 -0.41
C ASN A 524 10.22 -30.65 -1.73
N ASP A 525 11.09 -31.37 -2.44
CA ASP A 525 11.65 -30.96 -3.74
C ASP A 525 12.41 -29.62 -3.73
N ARG A 526 12.84 -29.16 -2.55
CA ARG A 526 13.73 -28.01 -2.40
C ARG A 526 15.17 -28.44 -2.61
N TRP A 527 15.81 -27.96 -3.66
CA TRP A 527 17.21 -28.23 -3.98
C TRP A 527 18.12 -27.12 -3.50
N GLN A 528 19.36 -27.46 -3.17
CA GLN A 528 20.38 -26.54 -2.68
C GLN A 528 21.73 -26.82 -3.34
N GLY A 529 22.44 -25.80 -3.78
CA GLY A 529 23.83 -25.86 -4.24
C GLY A 529 24.57 -24.58 -3.89
N THR A 530 25.90 -24.62 -3.92
CA THR A 530 26.73 -23.47 -3.52
C THR A 530 27.85 -23.22 -4.52
N PHE A 531 28.26 -21.96 -4.68
CA PHE A 531 29.48 -21.60 -5.39
C PHE A 531 30.17 -20.40 -4.73
N THR A 532 31.48 -20.30 -4.85
CA THR A 532 32.27 -19.19 -4.27
C THR A 532 32.58 -18.14 -5.33
N VAL A 533 32.45 -16.86 -4.98
CA VAL A 533 32.83 -15.74 -5.85
C VAL A 533 34.31 -15.40 -5.67
N ASP A 534 35.12 -15.70 -6.69
CA ASP A 534 36.60 -15.71 -6.60
C ASP A 534 37.29 -14.44 -7.13
N ARG A 535 36.54 -13.46 -7.64
CA ARG A 535 37.07 -12.20 -8.19
C ARG A 535 36.07 -11.06 -8.02
N LEU A 536 36.55 -9.82 -8.13
CA LEU A 536 35.71 -8.62 -8.16
C LEU A 536 34.90 -8.52 -9.46
N GLY A 537 33.76 -7.83 -9.39
CA GLY A 537 32.88 -7.57 -10.54
C GLY A 537 31.61 -8.41 -10.51
N THR A 538 30.96 -8.57 -11.67
CA THR A 538 29.67 -9.26 -11.75
C THR A 538 29.85 -10.74 -12.10
N PHE A 539 29.14 -11.62 -11.39
CA PHE A 539 28.93 -13.01 -11.77
C PHE A 539 27.51 -13.22 -12.28
N GLU A 540 27.35 -14.14 -13.22
CA GLU A 540 26.06 -14.61 -13.72
C GLU A 540 25.85 -16.04 -13.27
N TYR A 541 24.62 -16.40 -12.87
CA TYR A 541 24.26 -17.77 -12.52
C TYR A 541 22.82 -18.13 -12.92
N ARG A 542 22.57 -19.42 -13.05
CA ARG A 542 21.24 -20.00 -13.26
C ARG A 542 21.19 -21.43 -12.77
N VAL A 543 19.99 -21.91 -12.47
CA VAL A 543 19.77 -23.33 -12.17
C VAL A 543 19.48 -24.09 -13.46
N ILE A 544 20.06 -25.27 -13.59
CA ILE A 544 19.77 -26.24 -14.65
C ILE A 544 19.31 -27.55 -14.03
N ALA A 545 18.39 -28.24 -14.70
CA ALA A 545 17.89 -29.54 -14.27
C ALA A 545 17.67 -30.47 -15.46
N TRP A 546 17.81 -31.77 -15.25
CA TRP A 546 17.64 -32.80 -16.29
C TRP A 546 17.11 -34.09 -15.68
N ARG A 547 16.51 -34.93 -16.53
CA ARG A 547 16.11 -36.28 -16.16
C ARG A 547 17.34 -37.17 -16.13
N ASP A 548 17.55 -37.85 -15.01
CA ASP A 548 18.66 -38.77 -14.82
C ASP A 548 18.20 -40.20 -15.11
N ARG A 549 18.37 -40.60 -16.37
CA ARG A 549 17.95 -41.93 -16.86
C ARG A 549 18.67 -43.06 -16.12
N PHE A 550 19.95 -42.88 -15.78
CA PHE A 550 20.73 -43.93 -15.11
C PHE A 550 20.34 -44.08 -13.64
N ARG A 551 20.15 -42.97 -12.90
CA ARG A 551 19.67 -43.03 -11.51
C ARG A 551 18.24 -43.54 -11.40
N THR A 552 17.38 -43.19 -12.36
CA THR A 552 16.00 -43.71 -12.46
C THR A 552 16.03 -45.23 -12.60
N TRP A 553 16.78 -45.72 -13.60
CA TRP A 553 16.98 -47.15 -13.82
C TRP A 553 17.55 -47.83 -12.57
N ARG A 554 18.58 -47.24 -11.94
CA ARG A 554 19.25 -47.81 -10.76
C ARG A 554 18.26 -47.98 -9.58
N ASP A 555 17.41 -46.98 -9.35
CA ASP A 555 16.40 -47.00 -8.29
C ASP A 555 15.28 -48.04 -8.56
N GLU A 556 14.80 -48.10 -9.81
CA GLU A 556 13.79 -49.09 -10.22
C GLU A 556 14.30 -50.52 -10.09
N VAL A 557 15.50 -50.82 -10.60
CA VAL A 557 16.10 -52.16 -10.50
C VAL A 557 16.38 -52.54 -9.06
N THR A 558 16.87 -51.61 -8.24
CA THR A 558 17.10 -51.86 -6.80
C THR A 558 15.81 -52.29 -6.10
N ARG A 559 14.69 -51.60 -6.37
CA ARG A 559 13.37 -51.96 -5.81
C ARG A 559 12.86 -53.30 -6.33
N LYS A 560 13.03 -53.59 -7.62
CA LYS A 560 12.64 -54.89 -8.22
C LYS A 560 13.40 -56.05 -7.60
N VAL A 561 14.73 -55.92 -7.43
CA VAL A 561 15.57 -56.93 -6.77
C VAL A 561 15.16 -57.11 -5.31
N ALA A 562 14.91 -56.03 -4.56
CA ALA A 562 14.43 -56.12 -3.18
C ALA A 562 13.07 -56.82 -3.06
N ALA A 563 12.22 -56.73 -4.10
CA ALA A 563 10.95 -57.44 -4.21
C ALA A 563 11.07 -58.89 -4.73
N GLY A 564 12.30 -59.38 -4.99
CA GLY A 564 12.55 -60.73 -5.48
C GLY A 564 12.18 -60.96 -6.95
N GLN A 565 12.10 -59.90 -7.76
CA GLN A 565 11.79 -60.00 -9.19
C GLN A 565 13.05 -60.31 -10.01
N ALA A 566 12.87 -61.02 -11.13
CA ALA A 566 13.90 -61.24 -12.13
C ALA A 566 14.17 -59.93 -12.91
N VAL A 567 15.44 -59.57 -13.13
CA VAL A 567 15.86 -58.26 -13.67
C VAL A 567 16.88 -58.36 -14.82
N GLU A 568 16.99 -59.52 -15.48
CA GLU A 568 17.99 -59.77 -16.51
C GLU A 568 17.89 -58.81 -17.70
N LEU A 569 16.65 -58.46 -18.09
CA LEU A 569 16.41 -57.50 -19.17
C LEU A 569 16.83 -56.09 -18.75
N GLU A 570 16.46 -55.66 -17.55
CA GLU A 570 16.82 -54.36 -17.02
C GLU A 570 18.33 -54.21 -16.86
N LEU A 571 19.06 -55.27 -16.52
CA LEU A 571 20.54 -55.24 -16.50
C LEU A 571 21.16 -54.99 -17.87
N LEU A 572 20.51 -55.42 -18.97
CA LEU A 572 20.94 -55.09 -20.33
C LEU A 572 20.64 -53.61 -20.64
N GLU A 573 19.46 -53.11 -20.26
CA GLU A 573 19.10 -51.69 -20.41
C GLU A 573 20.11 -50.78 -19.68
N GLY A 574 20.51 -51.15 -18.46
CA GLY A 574 21.54 -50.44 -17.69
C GLY A 574 22.89 -50.42 -18.38
N ALA A 575 23.32 -51.54 -18.97
CA ALA A 575 24.57 -51.60 -19.73
C ALA A 575 24.53 -50.73 -20.99
N ASP A 576 23.39 -50.66 -21.68
CA ASP A 576 23.19 -49.78 -22.83
C ASP A 576 23.24 -48.30 -22.44
N LEU A 577 22.68 -47.91 -21.28
CA LEU A 577 22.81 -46.54 -20.77
C LEU A 577 24.28 -46.15 -20.51
N VAL A 578 25.09 -47.07 -19.97
CA VAL A 578 26.54 -46.84 -19.74
C VAL A 578 27.29 -46.73 -21.08
N LYS A 579 26.92 -47.56 -22.06
CA LYS A 579 27.50 -47.52 -23.41
C LYS A 579 27.14 -46.23 -24.15
N GLU A 580 25.90 -45.75 -24.02
CA GLU A 580 25.45 -44.46 -24.56
C GLU A 580 26.27 -43.31 -23.95
N ALA A 581 26.47 -43.32 -22.63
CA ALA A 581 27.29 -42.31 -21.94
C ALA A 581 28.76 -42.31 -22.41
N ALA A 582 29.33 -43.47 -22.72
CA ALA A 582 30.71 -43.59 -23.24
C ALA A 582 30.89 -43.06 -24.68
N GLN A 583 29.81 -42.78 -25.40
CA GLN A 583 29.85 -42.21 -26.76
C GLN A 583 29.77 -40.67 -26.75
N THR A 584 29.59 -40.05 -25.58
CA THR A 584 29.49 -38.60 -25.46
C THR A 584 30.86 -37.94 -25.52
N ALA A 585 30.91 -36.66 -25.91
CA ALA A 585 32.14 -35.86 -25.89
C ALA A 585 32.74 -35.68 -24.48
N ALA A 586 31.97 -35.96 -23.42
CA ALA A 586 32.39 -35.87 -22.02
C ALA A 586 32.93 -37.20 -21.46
N ALA A 587 32.96 -38.27 -22.26
CA ALA A 587 33.33 -39.60 -21.79
C ALA A 587 34.81 -39.69 -21.40
N SER A 588 35.08 -40.23 -20.21
CA SER A 588 36.43 -40.54 -19.75
C SER A 588 36.92 -41.91 -20.24
N SER A 589 38.24 -42.11 -20.29
CA SER A 589 38.84 -43.43 -20.57
C SER A 589 38.40 -44.50 -19.56
N ASP A 590 38.14 -44.09 -18.32
CA ASP A 590 37.67 -44.98 -17.25
C ASP A 590 36.24 -45.48 -17.51
N LEU A 591 35.37 -44.65 -18.09
CA LEU A 591 34.02 -45.06 -18.47
C LEU A 591 34.06 -46.05 -19.63
N ALA A 592 34.94 -45.83 -20.61
CA ALA A 592 35.16 -46.79 -21.70
C ALA A 592 35.67 -48.15 -21.17
N ALA A 593 36.58 -48.14 -20.19
CA ALA A 593 37.04 -49.36 -19.52
C ALA A 593 35.91 -50.04 -18.73
N ALA A 594 35.02 -49.27 -18.10
CA ALA A 594 33.85 -49.80 -17.41
C ALA A 594 32.87 -50.50 -18.38
N VAL A 595 32.60 -49.90 -19.55
CA VAL A 595 31.79 -50.53 -20.62
C VAL A 595 32.36 -51.88 -21.03
N GLN A 596 33.67 -51.96 -21.30
CA GLN A 596 34.30 -53.24 -21.67
C GLN A 596 34.16 -54.29 -20.56
N ARG A 597 34.41 -53.91 -19.31
CA ARG A 597 34.30 -54.83 -18.17
C ARG A 597 32.88 -55.35 -17.99
N ILE A 598 31.88 -54.47 -18.03
CA ILE A 598 30.46 -54.85 -17.90
C ILE A 598 30.06 -55.80 -19.03
N GLY A 599 30.53 -55.56 -20.25
CA GLY A 599 30.27 -56.40 -21.42
C GLY A 599 30.84 -57.82 -21.33
N THR A 600 31.88 -58.05 -20.51
CA THR A 600 32.48 -59.39 -20.31
C THR A 600 31.86 -60.22 -19.20
N ILE A 601 30.94 -59.66 -18.40
CA ILE A 601 30.34 -60.36 -17.27
C ILE A 601 29.17 -61.23 -17.75
N GLU A 602 29.24 -62.55 -17.49
CA GLU A 602 28.20 -63.51 -17.91
C GLU A 602 27.09 -63.72 -16.86
N THR A 603 27.39 -63.61 -15.56
CA THR A 603 26.40 -63.86 -14.50
C THR A 603 25.56 -62.62 -14.21
N PRO A 604 24.22 -62.75 -14.03
CA PRO A 604 23.37 -61.61 -13.67
C PRO A 604 23.77 -60.93 -12.35
N GLY A 605 24.20 -61.70 -11.34
CA GLY A 605 24.58 -61.17 -10.02
C GLY A 605 25.86 -60.31 -10.04
N ASP A 606 26.88 -60.73 -10.78
CA ASP A 606 28.11 -59.95 -10.93
C ASP A 606 27.85 -58.69 -11.76
N ARG A 607 26.97 -58.79 -12.78
CA ARG A 607 26.61 -57.63 -13.63
C ARG A 607 25.83 -56.60 -12.83
N TYR A 608 24.88 -57.02 -12.01
CA TYR A 608 24.19 -56.16 -11.05
C TYR A 608 25.19 -55.45 -10.13
N SER A 609 26.11 -56.20 -9.52
CA SER A 609 27.12 -55.63 -8.61
C SER A 609 28.01 -54.59 -9.30
N ALA A 610 28.41 -54.82 -10.55
CA ALA A 610 29.19 -53.87 -11.33
C ALA A 610 28.40 -52.59 -11.65
N LEU A 611 27.14 -52.73 -12.09
CA LEU A 611 26.27 -51.61 -12.44
C LEU A 611 25.82 -50.77 -11.22
N MET A 612 25.76 -51.38 -10.03
CA MET A 612 25.40 -50.70 -8.78
C MET A 612 26.61 -50.07 -8.07
N SER A 613 27.83 -50.20 -8.61
CA SER A 613 29.03 -49.67 -7.95
C SER A 613 29.04 -48.14 -7.88
N GLU A 614 29.45 -47.60 -6.73
CA GLU A 614 29.60 -46.15 -6.53
C GLU A 614 30.63 -45.53 -7.47
N LYS A 615 31.68 -46.29 -7.84
CA LYS A 615 32.66 -45.86 -8.84
C LYS A 615 32.01 -45.61 -10.21
N LEU A 616 31.12 -46.50 -10.65
CA LEU A 616 30.41 -46.32 -11.92
C LEU A 616 29.41 -45.16 -11.83
N LEU A 617 28.69 -45.03 -10.72
CA LEU A 617 27.77 -43.90 -10.51
C LEU A 617 28.48 -42.56 -10.67
N ALA A 618 29.66 -42.40 -10.07
CA ALA A 618 30.46 -41.18 -10.19
C ALA A 618 30.91 -40.88 -11.63
N LEU A 619 31.24 -41.91 -12.42
CA LEU A 619 31.58 -41.77 -13.85
C LEU A 619 30.35 -41.37 -14.68
N MET A 620 29.20 -41.95 -14.38
CA MET A 620 27.93 -41.63 -15.03
C MET A 620 27.46 -40.22 -14.70
N ASP A 621 27.61 -39.76 -13.46
CA ASP A 621 27.29 -38.38 -13.07
C ASP A 621 28.10 -37.33 -13.87
N GLN A 622 29.28 -37.70 -14.38
CA GLN A 622 30.12 -36.80 -15.19
C GLN A 622 29.78 -36.86 -16.69
N SER A 623 29.42 -38.05 -17.20
CA SER A 623 29.42 -38.31 -18.65
C SER A 623 28.04 -38.65 -19.24
N ALA A 624 27.04 -38.97 -18.41
CA ALA A 624 25.73 -39.39 -18.90
C ALA A 624 25.00 -38.25 -19.65
N PRO A 625 24.29 -38.54 -20.76
CA PRO A 625 23.50 -37.55 -21.47
C PRO A 625 22.43 -36.91 -20.57
N ARG A 626 22.41 -35.57 -20.53
CA ARG A 626 21.40 -34.80 -19.79
C ARG A 626 20.11 -34.69 -20.58
N SER A 627 19.16 -35.59 -20.30
CA SER A 627 17.89 -35.67 -21.01
C SER A 627 16.93 -34.55 -20.59
N ASN A 628 16.27 -33.89 -21.56
CA ASN A 628 15.36 -32.74 -21.32
C ASN A 628 15.99 -31.64 -20.45
N LEU A 629 17.24 -31.26 -20.75
CA LEU A 629 17.99 -30.24 -20.01
C LEU A 629 17.22 -28.90 -20.01
N SER A 630 16.55 -28.66 -18.90
CA SER A 630 15.74 -27.48 -18.64
C SER A 630 16.59 -26.45 -17.91
N ARG A 631 16.38 -25.17 -18.24
CA ARG A 631 17.15 -24.07 -17.68
C ARG A 631 16.20 -23.08 -17.05
N HIS A 632 16.56 -22.52 -15.91
CA HIS A 632 15.85 -21.38 -15.39
C HIS A 632 15.85 -20.26 -16.44
N GLU A 633 14.68 -19.69 -16.71
CA GLU A 633 14.46 -18.76 -17.82
C GLU A 633 15.28 -17.47 -17.69
N ARG A 634 15.57 -17.05 -16.46
CA ARG A 634 16.33 -15.83 -16.16
C ARG A 634 17.76 -16.17 -15.83
N LEU A 635 18.66 -15.32 -16.33
CA LEU A 635 20.03 -15.28 -15.85
C LEU A 635 20.09 -14.31 -14.67
N LEU A 636 20.47 -14.83 -13.50
CA LEU A 636 20.60 -14.07 -12.27
C LEU A 636 22.04 -13.56 -12.13
N ALA A 637 22.23 -12.51 -11.33
CA ALA A 637 23.53 -11.87 -11.18
C ALA A 637 23.93 -11.68 -9.71
N VAL A 638 25.24 -11.69 -9.47
CA VAL A 638 25.88 -11.35 -8.18
C VAL A 638 26.88 -10.23 -8.44
N SER A 639 26.76 -9.10 -7.75
CA SER A 639 27.79 -8.06 -7.71
C SER A 639 28.75 -8.36 -6.58
N VAL A 640 30.04 -8.47 -6.90
CA VAL A 640 31.11 -8.86 -5.97
C VAL A 640 32.00 -7.68 -5.70
N ASP A 641 31.97 -7.22 -4.45
CA ASP A 641 32.76 -6.09 -3.96
C ASP A 641 34.03 -6.53 -3.22
N ARG A 642 34.94 -5.59 -2.97
CA ARG A 642 36.08 -5.79 -2.06
C ARG A 642 35.62 -5.80 -0.60
N PRO A 643 36.39 -6.39 0.35
CA PRO A 643 35.97 -6.51 1.75
C PRO A 643 35.57 -5.19 2.43
N ALA A 644 36.24 -4.08 2.12
CA ALA A 644 35.93 -2.76 2.68
C ALA A 644 34.49 -2.27 2.40
N ALA A 645 33.82 -2.81 1.38
CA ALA A 645 32.42 -2.54 1.11
C ALA A 645 31.49 -3.01 2.25
N LYS A 646 31.91 -4.03 3.00
CA LYS A 646 31.15 -4.66 4.09
C LYS A 646 31.75 -4.39 5.47
N PHE A 647 33.06 -4.11 5.54
CA PHE A 647 33.76 -3.87 6.80
C PHE A 647 34.72 -2.68 6.72
N ALA A 648 34.36 -1.56 7.34
CA ALA A 648 35.22 -0.37 7.47
C ALA A 648 34.75 0.56 8.59
N ALA A 649 35.67 1.32 9.19
CA ALA A 649 35.38 2.45 10.06
C ALA A 649 35.70 3.76 9.33
N TRP A 650 34.74 4.68 9.28
CA TRP A 650 34.83 5.96 8.57
C TRP A 650 35.02 7.15 9.52
N TYR A 651 35.92 8.06 9.18
CA TYR A 651 36.10 9.34 9.87
C TYR A 651 35.88 10.48 8.88
N GLU A 652 34.87 11.31 9.14
CA GLU A 652 34.58 12.50 8.32
C GLU A 652 35.28 13.73 8.90
N MET A 653 35.99 14.49 8.04
CA MET A 653 36.56 15.78 8.41
C MET A 653 36.44 16.86 7.33
N PHE A 654 36.51 18.13 7.76
CA PHE A 654 36.64 19.28 6.87
C PHE A 654 38.12 19.65 6.71
N PRO A 655 38.74 19.51 5.53
CA PRO A 655 40.15 19.88 5.31
C PRO A 655 40.46 21.33 5.70
N ARG A 656 39.54 22.26 5.44
CA ARG A 656 39.69 23.70 5.77
C ARG A 656 39.81 24.00 7.26
N SER A 657 39.46 23.06 8.13
CA SER A 657 39.52 23.21 9.59
C SER A 657 40.72 22.53 10.23
N GLN A 658 41.61 21.92 9.43
CA GLN A 658 42.75 21.16 9.96
C GLN A 658 44.01 22.01 10.18
N SER A 659 43.92 23.34 10.04
CA SER A 659 45.01 24.25 10.37
C SER A 659 45.37 24.14 11.86
N PRO A 660 46.67 24.09 12.22
CA PRO A 660 47.09 24.17 13.62
C PRO A 660 46.87 25.58 14.22
N GLU A 661 46.71 26.59 13.37
CA GLU A 661 46.45 27.98 13.78
C GLU A 661 44.94 28.26 13.75
N PRO A 662 44.30 28.56 14.90
CA PRO A 662 42.87 28.87 14.95
C PRO A 662 42.47 30.02 14.03
N GLY A 663 41.36 29.84 13.29
CA GLY A 663 40.82 30.84 12.37
C GLY A 663 41.51 30.93 11.01
N ARG A 664 42.59 30.17 10.78
CA ARG A 664 43.24 30.06 9.46
C ARG A 664 42.66 28.88 8.68
N HIS A 665 42.46 29.08 7.37
CA HIS A 665 42.06 28.01 6.46
C HIS A 665 43.15 26.93 6.35
N GLY A 666 42.77 25.67 6.57
CA GLY A 666 43.64 24.51 6.45
C GLY A 666 43.94 24.13 5.00
N THR A 667 45.02 23.39 4.80
CA THR A 667 45.49 22.89 3.50
C THR A 667 45.56 21.36 3.49
N PHE A 668 45.71 20.73 2.32
CA PHE A 668 45.98 19.28 2.26
C PHE A 668 47.27 18.87 3.01
N ARG A 669 48.25 19.77 3.11
CA ARG A 669 49.47 19.52 3.90
C ARG A 669 49.18 19.47 5.40
N ASP A 670 48.21 20.25 5.87
CA ASP A 670 47.76 20.19 7.26
C ASP A 670 47.00 18.89 7.53
N VAL A 671 46.17 18.44 6.58
CA VAL A 671 45.49 17.13 6.65
C VAL A 671 46.50 15.97 6.71
N ILE A 672 47.58 16.00 5.91
CA ILE A 672 48.65 14.98 5.95
C ILE A 672 49.21 14.84 7.37
N ARG A 673 49.43 15.96 8.09
CA ARG A 673 49.91 15.92 9.48
C ARG A 673 48.91 15.29 10.45
N ARG A 674 47.64 15.15 10.06
CA ARG A 674 46.58 14.55 10.87
C ARG A 674 46.31 13.08 10.58
N LEU A 675 46.86 12.51 9.51
CA LEU A 675 46.72 11.08 9.20
C LEU A 675 47.14 10.15 10.34
N PRO A 676 48.26 10.39 11.08
CA PRO A 676 48.62 9.56 12.23
C PRO A 676 47.56 9.52 13.33
N TYR A 677 46.85 10.63 13.56
CA TYR A 677 45.78 10.71 14.55
C TYR A 677 44.57 9.85 14.15
N VAL A 678 44.14 9.96 12.88
CA VAL A 678 43.02 9.17 12.35
C VAL A 678 43.35 7.67 12.37
N ARG A 679 44.60 7.32 12.03
CA ARG A 679 45.10 5.95 12.09
C ARG A 679 45.17 5.40 13.52
N ASP A 680 45.65 6.20 14.49
CA ASP A 680 45.70 5.81 15.92
C ASP A 680 44.32 5.47 16.46
N LEU A 681 43.29 6.25 16.10
CA LEU A 681 41.90 5.96 16.45
C LEU A 681 41.36 4.68 15.81
N GLY A 682 42.06 4.14 14.81
CA GLY A 682 41.73 2.88 14.16
C GLY A 682 40.68 3.02 13.07
N PHE A 683 40.61 4.14 12.36
CA PHE A 683 39.78 4.25 11.16
C PHE A 683 40.48 3.66 9.93
N ASP A 684 39.68 3.34 8.91
CA ASP A 684 40.13 2.77 7.63
C ASP A 684 39.83 3.72 6.46
N VAL A 685 38.79 4.55 6.58
CA VAL A 685 38.38 5.52 5.54
C VAL A 685 38.37 6.93 6.12
N LEU A 686 39.03 7.85 5.42
CA LEU A 686 39.00 9.29 5.69
C LEU A 686 38.13 9.98 4.64
N TYR A 687 36.99 10.50 5.07
CA TYR A 687 35.97 11.10 4.22
C TYR A 687 36.04 12.63 4.30
N PHE A 688 36.07 13.29 3.14
CA PHE A 688 36.00 14.74 3.03
C PHE A 688 34.68 15.20 2.41
N THR A 689 34.10 16.24 2.99
CA THR A 689 33.11 17.10 2.31
C THR A 689 33.72 17.73 1.06
N PRO A 690 32.92 18.36 0.16
CA PRO A 690 33.45 18.83 -1.12
C PRO A 690 34.68 19.75 -0.99
N ILE A 691 35.68 19.48 -1.83
CA ILE A 691 37.01 20.13 -1.81
C ILE A 691 37.20 21.14 -2.94
N HIS A 692 36.10 21.56 -3.57
CA HIS A 692 36.07 22.38 -4.78
C HIS A 692 35.93 23.87 -4.47
N PRO A 693 36.18 24.78 -5.44
CA PRO A 693 35.88 26.20 -5.29
C PRO A 693 34.44 26.46 -4.82
N ILE A 694 34.25 27.47 -3.97
CA ILE A 694 32.96 27.79 -3.35
C ILE A 694 32.42 29.11 -3.91
N GLY A 695 31.17 29.09 -4.37
CA GLY A 695 30.47 30.26 -4.92
C GLY A 695 30.44 31.47 -3.98
N ARG A 696 30.42 32.66 -4.57
CA ARG A 696 30.35 33.97 -3.89
C ARG A 696 28.94 34.55 -3.94
N THR A 697 28.19 34.29 -5.01
CA THR A 697 26.80 34.71 -5.17
C THR A 697 25.88 33.96 -4.22
N HIS A 698 25.09 34.71 -3.45
CA HIS A 698 24.18 34.18 -2.41
C HIS A 698 24.86 33.29 -1.35
N ARG A 699 26.18 33.42 -1.18
CA ARG A 699 26.96 32.67 -0.19
C ARG A 699 26.34 32.79 1.20
N LYS A 700 26.16 31.65 1.87
CA LYS A 700 25.69 31.59 3.25
C LYS A 700 26.80 31.94 4.24
N GLY A 701 26.43 32.72 5.26
CA GLY A 701 27.30 33.07 6.38
C GLY A 701 27.18 32.10 7.55
N ARG A 702 27.89 32.40 8.65
CA ARG A 702 27.88 31.61 9.89
C ARG A 702 26.45 31.32 10.36
N ASN A 703 26.24 30.14 10.96
CA ASN A 703 24.92 29.65 11.40
C ASN A 703 23.83 29.70 10.31
N ASN A 704 24.20 29.40 9.05
CA ASN A 704 23.26 29.28 7.94
C ASN A 704 22.52 30.61 7.64
N THR A 705 23.19 31.75 7.89
CA THR A 705 22.63 33.09 7.61
C THR A 705 22.66 33.39 6.10
N LEU A 706 21.70 34.19 5.62
CA LEU A 706 21.53 34.49 4.19
C LEU A 706 22.58 35.44 3.61
N HIS A 707 23.34 36.13 4.46
CA HIS A 707 24.33 37.11 4.07
C HIS A 707 25.66 36.76 4.71
N ALA A 708 26.60 36.30 3.89
CA ALA A 708 27.99 36.06 4.31
C ALA A 708 28.71 37.38 4.61
N GLY A 709 29.47 37.40 5.71
CA GLY A 709 30.47 38.43 5.96
C GLY A 709 31.69 38.27 5.04
N PRO A 710 32.58 39.29 4.97
CA PRO A 710 33.74 39.26 4.06
C PRO A 710 34.73 38.12 4.29
N GLN A 711 34.74 37.54 5.49
CA GLN A 711 35.63 36.45 5.90
C GLN A 711 34.90 35.10 6.02
N ASP A 712 33.60 35.05 5.75
CA ASP A 712 32.87 33.79 5.87
C ASP A 712 33.25 32.85 4.70
N PRO A 713 33.67 31.61 5.00
CA PRO A 713 34.15 30.68 3.98
C PRO A 713 33.01 30.10 3.12
N GLY A 714 31.75 30.24 3.56
CA GLY A 714 30.60 29.70 2.86
C GLY A 714 30.41 28.19 3.05
N SER A 715 29.34 27.68 2.43
CA SER A 715 29.04 26.24 2.39
C SER A 715 29.94 25.52 1.40
N VAL A 716 30.62 24.46 1.84
CA VAL A 716 31.40 23.57 0.94
C VAL A 716 30.53 22.94 -0.17
N TYR A 717 29.22 22.81 0.06
CA TYR A 717 28.28 22.26 -0.92
C TYR A 717 27.87 23.26 -2.02
N ALA A 718 28.26 24.54 -1.90
CA ALA A 718 28.05 25.55 -2.94
C ALA A 718 29.18 25.51 -3.99
N ILE A 719 29.31 24.36 -4.66
CA ILE A 719 30.39 24.02 -5.57
C ILE A 719 30.35 24.91 -6.82
N GLY A 720 31.47 25.54 -7.15
CA GLY A 720 31.65 26.31 -8.37
C GLY A 720 31.95 27.77 -8.13
N ALA A 721 32.98 28.27 -8.78
CA ALA A 721 33.30 29.68 -8.88
C ALA A 721 34.09 29.94 -10.17
N GLU A 722 34.59 31.16 -10.38
CA GLU A 722 35.46 31.49 -11.53
C GLU A 722 36.69 30.58 -11.60
N GLU A 723 37.18 30.10 -10.45
CA GLU A 723 38.34 29.22 -10.36
C GLU A 723 38.08 27.77 -10.82
N GLY A 724 36.82 27.35 -10.98
CA GLY A 724 36.48 25.99 -11.43
C GLY A 724 35.26 25.36 -10.75
N GLY A 725 34.99 24.11 -11.10
CA GLY A 725 33.86 23.29 -10.67
C GLY A 725 34.28 21.95 -10.02
N HIS A 726 33.56 20.87 -10.31
CA HIS A 726 33.70 19.55 -9.67
C HIS A 726 35.03 18.82 -9.92
N THR A 727 35.89 19.28 -10.84
CA THR A 727 37.22 18.70 -11.10
C THR A 727 38.36 19.55 -10.56
N GLU A 728 38.06 20.74 -10.05
CA GLU A 728 39.06 21.69 -9.55
C GLU A 728 39.14 21.66 -8.02
N ILE A 729 40.31 22.02 -7.50
CA ILE A 729 40.60 22.11 -6.07
C ILE A 729 40.34 23.54 -5.60
N HIS A 730 39.74 23.71 -4.42
CA HIS A 730 39.61 25.01 -3.80
C HIS A 730 41.00 25.65 -3.60
N PRO A 731 41.25 26.89 -4.08
CA PRO A 731 42.60 27.47 -4.10
C PRO A 731 43.31 27.50 -2.73
N GLU A 732 42.56 27.73 -1.65
CA GLU A 732 43.11 27.75 -0.29
C GLU A 732 43.46 26.35 0.26
N LEU A 733 42.96 25.26 -0.33
CA LEU A 733 43.34 23.89 0.05
C LEU A 733 44.69 23.46 -0.54
N GLY A 734 45.06 24.04 -1.69
CA GLY A 734 46.29 23.76 -2.42
C GLY A 734 46.05 23.42 -3.89
N THR A 735 46.92 22.60 -4.46
CA THR A 735 46.89 22.17 -5.86
C THR A 735 46.42 20.73 -6.02
N LEU A 736 46.21 20.29 -7.27
CA LEU A 736 45.94 18.88 -7.56
C LEU A 736 47.14 17.98 -7.19
N GLU A 737 48.37 18.48 -7.33
CA GLU A 737 49.58 17.80 -6.87
C GLU A 737 49.60 17.63 -5.34
N ASP A 738 49.13 18.62 -4.58
CA ASP A 738 48.99 18.49 -3.12
C ASP A 738 47.93 17.45 -2.75
N PHE A 739 46.85 17.36 -3.51
CA PHE A 739 45.84 16.31 -3.33
C PHE A 739 46.41 14.91 -3.60
N ARG A 740 47.14 14.73 -4.71
CA ARG A 740 47.83 13.46 -5.01
C ARG A 740 48.80 13.06 -3.91
N ALA A 741 49.56 14.01 -3.37
CA ALA A 741 50.45 13.77 -2.24
C ALA A 741 49.69 13.38 -0.96
N LEU A 742 48.49 13.91 -0.73
CA LEU A 742 47.61 13.49 0.37
C LEU A 742 47.11 12.05 0.17
N VAL A 743 46.66 11.69 -1.04
CA VAL A 743 46.21 10.32 -1.35
C VAL A 743 47.34 9.31 -1.13
N GLU A 744 48.56 9.61 -1.61
CA GLU A 744 49.74 8.78 -1.39
C GLU A 744 50.06 8.63 0.10
N ALA A 745 50.05 9.74 0.84
CA ALA A 745 50.30 9.71 2.28
C ALA A 745 49.22 8.93 3.05
N ALA A 746 47.95 9.06 2.66
CA ALA A 746 46.85 8.30 3.27
C ALA A 746 47.04 6.80 3.06
N HIS A 747 47.38 6.36 1.84
CA HIS A 747 47.68 4.96 1.56
C HIS A 747 48.87 4.44 2.38
N ALA A 748 49.92 5.24 2.58
CA ALA A 748 51.05 4.89 3.44
C ALA A 748 50.66 4.71 4.94
N HIS A 749 49.49 5.23 5.34
CA HIS A 749 48.90 5.07 6.67
C HIS A 749 47.76 4.02 6.72
N ASP A 750 47.58 3.21 5.66
CA ASP A 750 46.45 2.29 5.49
C ASP A 750 45.08 2.98 5.55
N LEU A 751 45.01 4.25 5.11
CA LEU A 751 43.78 5.02 5.03
C LEU A 751 43.38 5.20 3.58
N GLU A 752 42.10 4.99 3.30
CA GLU A 752 41.51 5.30 2.00
C GLU A 752 40.82 6.67 2.04
N ILE A 753 41.02 7.49 1.01
CA ILE A 753 40.29 8.75 0.86
C ILE A 753 38.93 8.48 0.22
N ALA A 754 37.88 8.98 0.88
CA ALA A 754 36.53 9.06 0.31
C ALA A 754 36.17 10.52 0.01
N LEU A 755 35.66 10.78 -1.19
CA LEU A 755 35.21 12.13 -1.58
C LEU A 755 33.69 12.24 -1.64
N ASP A 756 33.19 13.39 -1.20
CA ASP A 756 31.82 13.81 -1.46
C ASP A 756 31.62 14.14 -2.95
N ILE A 757 30.56 13.59 -3.55
CA ILE A 757 30.08 14.02 -4.87
C ILE A 757 28.66 14.56 -4.72
N ALA A 758 28.55 15.89 -4.73
CA ALA A 758 27.29 16.60 -4.74
C ALA A 758 26.94 17.11 -6.15
N VAL A 759 25.93 16.49 -6.76
CA VAL A 759 25.44 16.85 -8.10
C VAL A 759 24.53 18.08 -8.01
N GLN A 760 25.16 19.24 -7.92
CA GLN A 760 24.58 20.59 -7.83
C GLN A 760 25.66 21.63 -8.09
N CYS A 761 25.25 22.88 -8.29
CA CYS A 761 26.17 23.98 -8.60
C CYS A 761 25.83 25.21 -7.76
N SER A 762 26.82 26.06 -7.46
CA SER A 762 26.58 27.44 -7.07
C SER A 762 26.12 28.25 -8.29
N PRO A 763 25.53 29.45 -8.10
CA PRO A 763 25.22 30.35 -9.21
C PRO A 763 26.44 30.80 -10.02
N ASP A 764 27.66 30.66 -9.48
CA ASP A 764 28.91 31.07 -10.12
C ASP A 764 29.64 29.91 -10.82
N HIS A 765 29.04 28.70 -10.84
CA HIS A 765 29.66 27.54 -11.44
C HIS A 765 29.79 27.70 -12.98
N PRO A 766 30.94 27.37 -13.60
CA PRO A 766 31.16 27.57 -15.05
C PRO A 766 30.12 26.90 -15.96
N TRP A 767 29.50 25.81 -15.51
CA TRP A 767 28.42 25.14 -16.25
C TRP A 767 27.19 26.03 -16.49
N LEU A 768 26.91 27.05 -15.66
CA LEU A 768 25.75 27.92 -15.88
C LEU A 768 25.90 28.73 -17.18
N GLU A 769 27.13 29.15 -17.50
CA GLU A 769 27.43 29.87 -18.74
C GLU A 769 27.67 28.91 -19.91
N ALA A 770 28.44 27.83 -19.68
CA ALA A 770 28.81 26.89 -20.74
C ALA A 770 27.66 25.97 -21.18
N HIS A 771 26.77 25.62 -20.24
CA HIS A 771 25.69 24.65 -20.41
C HIS A 771 24.38 25.11 -19.76
N PRO A 772 23.81 26.26 -20.18
CA PRO A 772 22.57 26.77 -19.61
C PRO A 772 21.40 25.79 -19.74
N GLU A 773 21.43 24.89 -20.74
CA GLU A 773 20.44 23.84 -20.96
C GLU A 773 20.41 22.77 -19.85
N TRP A 774 21.44 22.67 -19.02
CA TRP A 774 21.45 21.76 -17.87
C TRP A 774 20.68 22.32 -16.67
N PHE A 775 20.04 23.49 -16.77
CA PHE A 775 19.40 24.14 -15.64
C PHE A 775 17.98 24.62 -15.97
N ASP A 776 17.11 24.64 -14.96
CA ASP A 776 15.75 25.16 -15.10
C ASP A 776 15.71 26.67 -14.86
N TRP A 777 15.74 27.42 -15.97
CA TRP A 777 15.54 28.87 -16.00
C TRP A 777 14.05 29.23 -15.94
N ARG A 778 13.72 30.23 -15.13
CA ARG A 778 12.36 30.80 -15.04
C ARG A 778 12.11 31.74 -16.22
N PRO A 779 10.83 32.03 -16.54
CA PRO A 779 10.48 32.92 -17.66
C PRO A 779 11.05 34.34 -17.56
N ASP A 780 11.42 34.79 -16.36
CA ASP A 780 12.04 36.09 -16.10
C ASP A 780 13.58 36.07 -16.22
N GLY A 781 14.16 34.93 -16.59
CA GLY A 781 15.61 34.74 -16.71
C GLY A 781 16.33 34.41 -15.40
N THR A 782 15.61 34.29 -14.28
CA THR A 782 16.21 33.85 -13.00
C THR A 782 16.24 32.33 -12.90
N ILE A 783 17.16 31.77 -12.11
CA ILE A 783 17.23 30.33 -11.87
C ILE A 783 16.60 29.96 -10.52
N LYS A 784 15.90 28.83 -10.45
CA LYS A 784 15.33 28.34 -9.19
C LYS A 784 16.44 27.71 -8.33
N TYR A 785 16.69 28.29 -7.16
CA TYR A 785 17.60 27.70 -6.16
C TYR A 785 17.07 26.35 -5.63
N ALA A 786 17.95 25.50 -5.10
CA ALA A 786 17.58 24.17 -4.63
C ALA A 786 16.83 24.21 -3.29
N GLU A 787 15.90 23.27 -3.10
CA GLU A 787 15.15 23.11 -1.86
C GLU A 787 15.01 21.61 -1.53
N ASN A 788 15.09 21.27 -0.25
CA ASN A 788 14.67 19.98 0.30
C ASN A 788 13.72 20.27 1.47
N PRO A 789 12.42 20.50 1.21
CA PRO A 789 11.50 21.10 2.18
C PRO A 789 11.54 20.40 3.55
N PRO A 790 11.67 21.15 4.67
CA PRO A 790 11.60 22.62 4.76
C PRO A 790 12.93 23.37 4.49
N LYS A 791 14.04 22.68 4.19
CA LYS A 791 15.36 23.30 3.97
C LYS A 791 15.41 24.05 2.62
N LYS A 792 15.94 25.27 2.63
CA LYS A 792 16.20 26.11 1.45
C LYS A 792 17.69 26.34 1.29
N TYR A 793 18.16 26.23 0.05
CA TYR A 793 19.57 26.37 -0.30
C TYR A 793 19.72 27.44 -1.39
N GLN A 794 19.67 28.71 -0.97
CA GLN A 794 19.75 29.88 -1.87
C GLN A 794 21.12 30.02 -2.56
N ASP A 795 22.14 29.38 -2.01
CA ASP A 795 23.52 29.34 -2.47
C ASP A 795 23.78 28.28 -3.55
N ILE A 796 22.79 27.47 -3.92
CA ILE A 796 22.93 26.41 -4.93
C ILE A 796 21.72 26.30 -5.86
N VAL A 797 21.97 25.73 -7.03
CA VAL A 797 21.01 25.40 -8.07
C VAL A 797 21.16 23.93 -8.46
N ASN A 798 20.04 23.31 -8.84
CA ASN A 798 20.03 21.92 -9.28
C ASN A 798 20.18 21.81 -10.80
N VAL A 799 20.88 20.79 -11.25
CA VAL A 799 20.91 20.40 -12.67
C VAL A 799 19.64 19.63 -13.05
N HIS A 800 19.20 19.82 -14.30
CA HIS A 800 18.14 19.08 -14.95
C HIS A 800 18.75 17.92 -15.74
N PHE A 801 18.21 16.70 -15.54
CA PHE A 801 18.81 15.47 -16.10
C PHE A 801 18.24 15.04 -17.45
N TYR A 802 17.23 15.73 -17.96
CA TYR A 802 16.54 15.45 -19.22
C TYR A 802 16.49 16.73 -20.08
N ARG A 803 15.50 16.88 -20.98
CA ARG A 803 15.24 18.12 -21.76
C ARG A 803 16.54 18.74 -22.29
N ASP A 804 17.23 17.97 -23.13
CA ASP A 804 18.48 18.30 -23.81
C ASP A 804 19.77 18.15 -22.99
N ALA A 805 19.69 17.87 -21.70
CA ALA A 805 20.86 17.49 -20.89
C ALA A 805 21.39 16.07 -21.19
N ILE A 806 20.61 15.21 -21.86
CA ILE A 806 21.04 13.87 -22.29
C ILE A 806 21.53 13.92 -23.74
N PRO A 807 22.71 13.37 -24.07
CA PRO A 807 23.60 12.60 -23.18
C PRO A 807 24.66 13.44 -22.45
N GLY A 808 24.75 14.75 -22.72
CA GLY A 808 25.84 15.63 -22.28
C GLY A 808 26.13 15.60 -20.78
N LEU A 809 25.17 15.99 -19.94
CA LEU A 809 25.32 16.03 -18.49
C LEU A 809 25.67 14.65 -17.91
N TRP A 810 25.08 13.58 -18.44
CA TRP A 810 25.33 12.23 -17.93
C TRP A 810 26.79 11.81 -18.16
N PHE A 811 27.33 12.05 -19.35
CA PHE A 811 28.74 11.80 -19.64
C PHE A 811 29.67 12.74 -18.86
N GLU A 812 29.30 14.01 -18.67
CA GLU A 812 30.11 14.94 -17.89
C GLU A 812 30.18 14.53 -16.41
N LEU A 813 29.04 14.15 -15.81
CA LEU A 813 29.05 13.63 -14.44
C LEU A 813 29.87 12.35 -14.34
N LYS A 814 29.79 11.43 -15.32
CA LYS A 814 30.67 10.26 -15.34
C LYS A 814 32.15 10.65 -15.42
N ARG A 815 32.49 11.64 -16.25
CA ARG A 815 33.87 12.18 -16.38
C ARG A 815 34.40 12.69 -15.03
N VAL A 816 33.55 13.32 -14.20
CA VAL A 816 33.94 13.74 -12.84
C VAL A 816 34.35 12.54 -11.99
N PHE A 817 33.58 11.45 -11.98
CA PHE A 817 33.96 10.22 -11.26
C PHE A 817 35.24 9.59 -11.82
N ASP A 818 35.35 9.44 -13.14
CA ASP A 818 36.55 8.90 -13.80
C ASP A 818 37.79 9.72 -13.43
N PHE A 819 37.68 11.05 -13.46
CA PHE A 819 38.78 11.97 -13.13
C PHE A 819 39.31 11.73 -11.71
N TRP A 820 38.44 11.61 -10.71
CA TRP A 820 38.86 11.37 -9.32
C TRP A 820 39.37 9.94 -9.11
N ILE A 821 38.85 8.95 -9.84
CA ILE A 821 39.40 7.60 -9.86
C ILE A 821 40.84 7.60 -10.39
N GLU A 822 41.12 8.37 -11.44
CA GLU A 822 42.48 8.56 -11.97
C GLU A 822 43.42 9.24 -10.96
N GLN A 823 42.89 10.03 -10.02
CA GLN A 823 43.67 10.62 -8.92
C GLN A 823 43.84 9.68 -7.72
N GLY A 824 43.34 8.44 -7.81
CA GLY A 824 43.50 7.40 -6.79
C GLY A 824 42.34 7.26 -5.81
N VAL A 825 41.22 7.98 -6.00
CA VAL A 825 40.03 7.88 -5.14
C VAL A 825 39.17 6.68 -5.55
N LYS A 826 38.91 5.78 -4.61
CA LYS A 826 38.13 4.55 -4.85
C LYS A 826 36.82 4.47 -4.08
N THR A 827 36.53 5.49 -3.29
CA THR A 827 35.30 5.56 -2.48
C THR A 827 34.64 6.92 -2.63
N PHE A 828 33.35 6.91 -2.94
CA PHE A 828 32.55 8.12 -3.14
C PHE A 828 31.33 8.12 -2.22
N ARG A 829 31.20 9.16 -1.40
CA ARG A 829 29.96 9.48 -0.69
C ARG A 829 29.14 10.37 -1.62
N VAL A 830 28.01 9.87 -2.09
CA VAL A 830 27.16 10.62 -3.03
C VAL A 830 26.09 11.34 -2.24
N ASP A 831 26.04 12.67 -2.38
CA ASP A 831 25.09 13.54 -1.69
C ASP A 831 23.68 13.43 -2.27
N ASN A 832 22.70 13.22 -1.39
CA ASN A 832 21.27 13.24 -1.71
C ASN A 832 20.89 12.54 -3.04
N PRO A 833 21.36 11.30 -3.34
CA PRO A 833 21.13 10.67 -4.64
C PRO A 833 19.65 10.42 -4.92
N HIS A 834 18.81 10.39 -3.88
CA HIS A 834 17.36 10.28 -3.99
C HIS A 834 16.67 11.48 -4.65
N THR A 835 17.37 12.61 -4.80
CA THR A 835 16.88 13.80 -5.52
C THR A 835 17.23 13.77 -7.01
N LYS A 836 18.04 12.80 -7.46
CA LYS A 836 18.51 12.63 -8.83
C LYS A 836 17.86 11.37 -9.46
N PRO A 837 17.73 11.28 -10.80
CA PRO A 837 16.97 10.18 -11.41
C PRO A 837 17.59 8.80 -11.18
N PHE A 838 16.76 7.81 -10.87
CA PHE A 838 17.21 6.41 -10.72
C PHE A 838 17.91 5.84 -11.97
N PRO A 839 17.41 6.06 -13.21
CA PRO A 839 18.09 5.53 -14.40
C PRO A 839 19.51 6.07 -14.58
N PHE A 840 19.76 7.31 -14.16
CA PHE A 840 21.09 7.90 -14.20
C PHE A 840 22.05 7.14 -13.28
N TRP A 841 21.66 6.88 -12.02
CA TRP A 841 22.51 6.12 -11.09
C TRP A 841 22.72 4.67 -11.53
N GLU A 842 21.67 4.01 -12.04
CA GLU A 842 21.74 2.65 -12.58
C GLU A 842 22.78 2.55 -13.70
N TRP A 843 22.74 3.51 -14.64
CA TRP A 843 23.71 3.60 -15.74
C TRP A 843 25.11 3.96 -15.25
N LEU A 844 25.26 5.06 -14.50
CA LEU A 844 26.57 5.57 -14.07
C LEU A 844 27.36 4.53 -13.27
N ILE A 845 26.72 3.94 -12.26
CA ILE A 845 27.37 2.96 -11.38
C ILE A 845 27.73 1.70 -12.18
N GLY A 846 26.85 1.28 -13.10
CA GLY A 846 27.11 0.17 -14.01
C GLY A 846 28.34 0.40 -14.88
N GLU A 847 28.44 1.56 -15.54
CA GLU A 847 29.57 1.91 -16.41
C GLU A 847 30.89 2.06 -15.63
N ILE A 848 30.87 2.74 -14.47
CA ILE A 848 32.08 2.88 -13.64
C ILE A 848 32.57 1.52 -13.18
N ARG A 849 31.68 0.67 -12.65
CA ARG A 849 32.07 -0.64 -12.07
C ARG A 849 32.41 -1.69 -13.12
N ALA A 850 31.97 -1.54 -14.37
CA ALA A 850 32.41 -2.38 -15.46
C ALA A 850 33.92 -2.27 -15.70
N VAL A 851 34.51 -1.09 -15.46
CA VAL A 851 35.95 -0.82 -15.61
C VAL A 851 36.68 -0.85 -14.28
N HIS A 852 36.06 -0.35 -13.21
CA HIS A 852 36.61 -0.21 -11.87
C HIS A 852 35.72 -0.91 -10.81
N PRO A 853 35.69 -2.26 -10.79
CA PRO A 853 34.80 -3.02 -9.90
C PRO A 853 35.13 -2.89 -8.41
N ASP A 854 36.30 -2.31 -8.08
CA ASP A 854 36.78 -2.01 -6.74
C ASP A 854 36.15 -0.74 -6.12
N VAL A 855 35.49 0.10 -6.93
CA VAL A 855 34.92 1.38 -6.48
C VAL A 855 33.69 1.19 -5.59
N VAL A 856 33.68 1.90 -4.47
CA VAL A 856 32.60 1.88 -3.46
C VAL A 856 31.78 3.16 -3.56
N PHE A 857 30.45 3.01 -3.66
CA PHE A 857 29.51 4.12 -3.61
C PHE A 857 28.67 4.07 -2.33
N LEU A 858 28.71 5.13 -1.53
CA LEU A 858 27.85 5.32 -0.35
C LEU A 858 26.70 6.26 -0.70
N SER A 859 25.45 5.79 -0.58
CA SER A 859 24.27 6.63 -0.80
C SER A 859 23.88 7.39 0.47
N GLU A 860 23.97 8.72 0.46
CA GLU A 860 23.41 9.56 1.52
C GLU A 860 21.92 9.85 1.26
N ALA A 861 21.07 8.88 1.59
CA ALA A 861 19.64 8.95 1.30
C ALA A 861 18.81 8.85 2.57
N PHE A 862 18.60 9.99 3.25
CA PHE A 862 17.64 10.10 4.35
C PHE A 862 16.23 10.40 3.81
N THR A 863 15.61 9.39 3.21
CA THR A 863 14.30 9.46 2.55
C THR A 863 13.51 8.21 2.87
N ARG A 864 12.30 8.01 2.34
CA ARG A 864 11.44 6.85 2.64
C ARG A 864 12.14 5.51 2.36
N PRO A 865 11.85 4.42 3.12
CA PRO A 865 12.61 3.17 3.05
C PRO A 865 12.71 2.55 1.65
N LYS A 866 11.60 2.56 0.89
CA LYS A 866 11.56 1.98 -0.47
C LYS A 866 12.51 2.68 -1.44
N VAL A 867 12.73 3.99 -1.27
CA VAL A 867 13.68 4.74 -2.11
C VAL A 867 15.12 4.39 -1.74
N MET A 868 15.41 4.26 -0.45
CA MET A 868 16.73 3.82 0.03
C MET A 868 17.07 2.42 -0.51
N LEU A 869 16.14 1.47 -0.37
CA LEU A 869 16.31 0.12 -0.89
C LEU A 869 16.46 0.12 -2.41
N ARG A 870 15.71 0.97 -3.13
CA ARG A 870 15.88 1.11 -4.58
C ARG A 870 17.29 1.55 -4.95
N LEU A 871 17.86 2.55 -4.28
CA LEU A 871 19.23 3.00 -4.54
C LEU A 871 20.25 1.87 -4.29
N ALA A 872 20.09 1.11 -3.20
CA ALA A 872 20.91 -0.06 -2.94
C ALA A 872 20.81 -1.08 -4.09
N LYS A 873 19.61 -1.38 -4.59
CA LYS A 873 19.37 -2.28 -5.73
C LYS A 873 20.04 -1.79 -7.03
N LEU A 874 20.07 -0.49 -7.29
CA LEU A 874 20.67 0.10 -8.50
C LEU A 874 22.19 -0.01 -8.57
N GLY A 875 22.87 -0.30 -7.46
CA GLY A 875 24.31 -0.52 -7.44
C GLY A 875 25.08 0.19 -6.34
N PHE A 876 24.45 1.07 -5.55
CA PHE A 876 25.11 1.72 -4.42
C PHE A 876 25.63 0.68 -3.43
N THR A 877 26.94 0.64 -3.21
CA THR A 877 27.63 -0.39 -2.42
C THR A 877 27.22 -0.38 -0.95
N GLN A 878 27.02 0.82 -0.39
CA GLN A 878 26.63 1.09 0.99
C GLN A 878 25.51 2.14 1.03
N SER A 879 24.79 2.19 2.15
CA SER A 879 23.71 3.16 2.38
C SER A 879 23.76 3.73 3.78
N TYR A 880 23.61 5.05 3.91
CA TYR A 880 23.20 5.67 5.17
C TYR A 880 21.85 5.11 5.62
N THR A 881 21.53 5.28 6.90
CA THR A 881 20.43 4.56 7.56
C THR A 881 19.66 5.45 8.52
N TYR A 882 18.58 4.92 9.10
CA TYR A 882 17.85 5.61 10.16
C TYR A 882 18.44 5.42 11.57
N PHE A 883 19.66 4.92 11.67
CA PHE A 883 20.29 4.57 12.93
C PHE A 883 20.18 5.71 13.97
N THR A 884 20.48 6.95 13.59
CA THR A 884 20.43 8.15 14.44
C THR A 884 19.06 8.42 15.09
N TRP A 885 17.97 8.00 14.45
CA TRP A 885 16.59 8.15 14.96
C TRP A 885 16.04 6.86 15.57
N ARG A 886 16.87 5.82 15.79
CA ARG A 886 16.50 4.60 16.52
C ARG A 886 17.21 4.57 17.87
N ASN A 887 16.50 5.03 18.90
CA ASN A 887 17.07 5.25 20.24
C ASN A 887 16.46 4.37 21.34
N THR A 888 15.43 3.58 21.04
CA THR A 888 14.80 2.64 21.99
C THR A 888 15.18 1.20 21.67
N LYS A 889 15.10 0.29 22.66
CA LYS A 889 15.31 -1.16 22.48
C LYS A 889 14.44 -1.71 21.35
N ALA A 890 13.14 -1.43 21.39
CA ALA A 890 12.17 -1.90 20.41
C ALA A 890 12.47 -1.37 19.00
N GLY A 891 12.70 -0.06 18.86
CA GLY A 891 12.97 0.55 17.56
C GLY A 891 14.30 0.09 16.94
N MET A 892 15.34 -0.12 17.75
CA MET A 892 16.61 -0.66 17.26
C MET A 892 16.46 -2.10 16.80
N ARG A 893 15.78 -2.94 17.59
CA ARG A 893 15.52 -4.34 17.26
C ARG A 893 14.74 -4.48 15.95
N GLU A 894 13.61 -3.78 15.85
CA GLU A 894 12.76 -3.78 14.65
C GLU A 894 13.57 -3.38 13.41
N TYR A 895 14.41 -2.35 13.53
CA TYR A 895 15.18 -1.86 12.41
C TYR A 895 16.27 -2.84 11.95
N LEU A 896 16.98 -3.50 12.88
CA LEU A 896 17.99 -4.49 12.53
C LEU A 896 17.36 -5.79 11.98
N GLU A 897 16.22 -6.21 12.51
CA GLU A 897 15.44 -7.33 11.97
C GLU A 897 14.97 -7.02 10.54
N GLN A 898 14.53 -5.79 10.26
CA GLN A 898 14.22 -5.34 8.90
C GLN A 898 15.44 -5.44 7.97
N LEU A 899 16.59 -4.89 8.37
CA LEU A 899 17.80 -4.87 7.54
C LEU A 899 18.39 -6.27 7.29
N SER A 900 18.14 -7.22 8.19
CA SER A 900 18.71 -8.58 8.14
C SER A 900 17.76 -9.63 7.55
N SER A 901 16.56 -9.21 7.11
CA SER A 901 15.54 -10.08 6.54
C SER A 901 15.18 -9.66 5.11
N GLY A 902 14.26 -10.41 4.48
CA GLY A 902 13.67 -10.03 3.20
C GLY A 902 14.67 -9.93 2.05
N GLU A 903 14.49 -8.90 1.21
CA GLU A 903 15.41 -8.59 0.11
C GLU A 903 16.59 -7.71 0.57
N GLU A 904 16.40 -6.94 1.64
CA GLU A 904 17.38 -6.03 2.22
C GLU A 904 18.70 -6.75 2.51
N ARG A 905 18.65 -7.94 3.10
CA ARG A 905 19.84 -8.77 3.36
C ARG A 905 20.69 -9.07 2.12
N GLU A 906 20.09 -9.07 0.93
CA GLU A 906 20.77 -9.44 -0.31
C GLU A 906 21.43 -8.22 -1.00
N VAL A 907 21.06 -6.98 -0.66
CA VAL A 907 21.53 -5.78 -1.39
C VAL A 907 21.87 -4.59 -0.52
N PHE A 908 21.36 -4.50 0.70
CA PHE A 908 21.49 -3.32 1.56
C PHE A 908 22.66 -3.50 2.53
N ARG A 909 23.67 -2.64 2.47
CA ARG A 909 24.78 -2.62 3.44
C ARG A 909 24.72 -1.34 4.26
N PRO A 910 24.32 -1.42 5.54
CA PRO A 910 24.11 -0.24 6.36
C PRO A 910 25.45 0.39 6.78
N ASN A 911 25.64 1.67 6.50
CA ASN A 911 26.71 2.48 7.08
C ASN A 911 26.14 3.30 8.25
N PHE A 912 26.44 2.89 9.48
CA PHE A 912 25.91 3.50 10.71
C PHE A 912 26.78 4.69 11.14
N PHE A 913 26.58 5.84 10.50
CA PHE A 913 27.11 7.09 11.04
C PHE A 913 26.42 7.47 12.36
N VAL A 914 27.21 7.76 13.40
CA VAL A 914 26.69 8.16 14.71
C VAL A 914 26.21 9.61 14.73
N ASN A 915 26.80 10.45 13.88
CA ASN A 915 26.47 11.84 13.62
C ASN A 915 26.96 12.20 12.19
N THR A 916 26.47 13.31 11.64
CA THR A 916 26.98 13.91 10.40
C THR A 916 26.95 15.45 10.54
N PRO A 917 27.60 16.23 9.66
CA PRO A 917 27.52 17.70 9.73
C PRO A 917 26.10 18.27 9.64
N ASP A 918 25.16 17.49 9.09
CA ASP A 918 23.74 17.83 8.93
C ASP A 918 22.82 17.21 9.98
N ILE A 919 23.28 16.19 10.70
CA ILE A 919 22.51 15.43 11.68
C ILE A 919 23.29 15.39 12.99
N ASN A 920 22.88 16.26 13.91
CA ASN A 920 23.17 16.22 15.33
C ASN A 920 21.99 15.54 16.05
N PRO A 921 22.05 14.23 16.34
CA PRO A 921 20.92 13.50 16.92
C PRO A 921 20.50 14.04 18.29
N GLU A 922 19.19 14.15 18.52
CA GLU A 922 18.62 14.69 19.78
C GLU A 922 19.15 14.01 21.04
N ILE A 923 19.41 12.71 20.99
CA ILE A 923 19.97 11.95 22.12
C ILE A 923 21.32 12.48 22.61
N LEU A 924 22.05 13.23 21.78
CA LEU A 924 23.37 13.79 22.10
C LEU A 924 23.32 15.25 22.57
N HIS A 925 22.20 15.97 22.42
CA HIS A 925 22.13 17.45 22.56
C HIS A 925 22.58 17.98 23.92
N ASP A 926 22.44 17.18 24.98
CA ASP A 926 22.85 17.56 26.33
C ASP A 926 24.36 17.37 26.58
N ASN A 927 25.12 16.97 25.55
CA ASN A 927 26.57 16.74 25.57
C ASN A 927 27.03 15.71 26.64
N GLU A 928 26.13 14.81 27.07
CA GLU A 928 26.43 13.81 28.08
C GLU A 928 27.24 12.65 27.50
N ARG A 929 28.47 12.48 28.01
CA ARG A 929 29.41 11.44 27.57
C ARG A 929 28.81 10.03 27.44
N PRO A 930 28.00 9.50 28.38
CA PRO A 930 27.41 8.17 28.26
C PRO A 930 26.53 7.99 27.01
N ALA A 931 25.88 9.04 26.52
CA ALA A 931 25.10 8.96 25.28
C ALA A 931 26.00 8.71 24.07
N PHE A 932 27.15 9.40 23.97
CA PHE A 932 28.11 9.21 22.89
C PHE A 932 28.74 7.81 22.94
N GLU A 933 29.11 7.33 24.13
CA GLU A 933 29.66 5.98 24.31
C GLU A 933 28.67 4.90 23.90
N LEU A 934 27.39 5.05 24.28
CA LEU A 934 26.30 4.15 23.87
C LEU A 934 26.12 4.13 22.35
N ARG A 935 26.00 5.30 21.71
CA ARG A 935 25.78 5.40 20.26
C ARG A 935 26.95 4.86 19.46
N LEU A 936 28.18 5.14 19.90
CA LEU A 936 29.39 4.61 19.30
C LEU A 936 29.42 3.08 19.37
N ALA A 937 29.19 2.51 20.56
CA ALA A 937 29.20 1.07 20.75
C ALA A 937 28.15 0.39 19.88
N LEU A 938 26.91 0.86 19.87
CA LEU A 938 25.84 0.32 19.04
C LEU A 938 26.18 0.35 17.55
N ALA A 939 26.72 1.46 17.04
CA ALA A 939 27.13 1.57 15.65
C ALA A 939 28.25 0.57 15.30
N ALA A 940 29.27 0.51 16.16
CA ALA A 940 30.46 -0.29 16.01
C ALA A 940 30.20 -1.81 16.13
N THR A 941 29.14 -2.25 16.81
CA THR A 941 28.86 -3.68 17.01
C THR A 941 27.67 -4.20 16.20
N LEU A 942 26.71 -3.36 15.81
CA LEU A 942 25.54 -3.79 15.02
C LEU A 942 25.80 -3.78 13.52
N SER A 943 26.70 -2.93 13.01
CA SER A 943 27.04 -2.89 11.58
C SER A 943 28.50 -3.21 11.30
N GLY A 944 28.75 -3.90 10.18
CA GLY A 944 30.09 -4.05 9.62
C GLY A 944 30.69 -2.72 9.16
N VAL A 945 29.88 -1.71 8.82
CA VAL A 945 30.37 -0.37 8.43
C VAL A 945 29.73 0.71 9.29
N TYR A 946 30.56 1.60 9.86
CA TYR A 946 30.10 2.72 10.66
C TYR A 946 30.99 3.94 10.45
N GLY A 947 30.51 5.13 10.86
CA GLY A 947 31.29 6.35 10.76
C GLY A 947 31.04 7.34 11.88
N ILE A 948 31.99 8.27 12.07
CA ILE A 948 31.86 9.43 12.95
C ILE A 948 32.29 10.70 12.21
N TYR A 949 31.67 11.82 12.53
CA TYR A 949 32.09 13.16 12.09
C TYR A 949 32.90 13.87 13.19
N ASN A 950 33.99 14.53 12.78
CA ASN A 950 34.94 15.20 13.68
C ASN A 950 34.24 16.07 14.73
N GLY A 951 34.67 15.94 15.98
CA GLY A 951 34.02 16.58 17.14
C GLY A 951 33.18 15.60 17.96
N PHE A 952 32.77 14.47 17.38
CA PHE A 952 32.10 13.40 18.14
C PHE A 952 33.01 12.85 19.25
N GLU A 953 34.31 12.70 18.99
CA GLU A 953 35.26 12.14 19.95
C GLU A 953 35.43 12.96 21.22
N ILE A 954 35.11 14.26 21.18
CA ILE A 954 35.15 15.15 22.33
C ILE A 954 33.78 15.38 22.95
N CYS A 955 32.73 14.70 22.45
CA CYS A 955 31.34 14.86 22.86
C CYS A 955 30.77 16.26 22.54
N GLU A 956 31.04 16.80 21.35
CA GLU A 956 30.40 18.03 20.88
C GLU A 956 29.09 17.72 20.15
N ALA A 957 27.98 18.24 20.67
CA ALA A 957 26.63 18.11 20.12
C ALA A 957 25.72 19.28 20.50
N THR A 958 26.28 20.46 20.80
CA THR A 958 25.48 21.66 21.09
C THR A 958 24.59 21.99 19.87
N PRO A 959 23.25 21.93 19.98
CA PRO A 959 22.36 22.13 18.85
C PRO A 959 22.09 23.62 18.61
N LEU A 960 21.81 23.97 17.36
CA LEU A 960 21.07 25.19 17.06
C LEU A 960 19.66 25.02 17.65
N PRO A 961 19.16 25.95 18.50
CA PRO A 961 17.94 25.71 19.27
C PRO A 961 16.74 25.24 18.44
N GLY A 962 16.15 24.10 18.83
CA GLY A 962 14.99 23.49 18.17
C GLY A 962 15.29 22.80 16.83
N LYS A 963 16.56 22.52 16.52
CA LYS A 963 16.99 21.86 15.28
C LYS A 963 18.01 20.76 15.56
N GLU A 964 18.09 19.79 14.65
CA GLU A 964 19.15 18.77 14.61
C GLU A 964 20.43 19.29 13.89
N GLU A 965 20.59 20.61 13.70
CA GLU A 965 21.85 21.19 13.20
C GLU A 965 22.76 21.57 14.37
N TYR A 966 24.08 21.46 14.18
CA TYR A 966 25.06 21.97 15.13
C TYR A 966 24.99 23.49 15.24
N LEU A 967 25.10 24.02 16.47
CA LEU A 967 25.44 25.42 16.69
C LEU A 967 26.86 25.68 16.19
N ASP A 968 27.08 26.81 15.51
CA ASP A 968 28.37 27.18 14.94
C ASP A 968 28.89 26.02 14.06
N SER A 969 28.05 25.63 13.10
CA SER A 969 28.28 24.49 12.22
C SER A 969 29.48 24.74 11.31
N GLU A 970 30.42 23.79 11.30
CA GLU A 970 31.62 23.77 10.45
C GLU A 970 31.31 23.82 8.95
N LYS A 971 30.05 23.56 8.54
CA LYS A 971 29.58 23.80 7.18
C LYS A 971 29.72 25.26 6.74
N TYR A 972 29.64 26.23 7.67
CA TYR A 972 29.63 27.66 7.36
C TYR A 972 30.76 28.45 8.02
N GLU A 973 31.64 27.80 8.77
CA GLU A 973 32.79 28.41 9.42
C GLU A 973 34.02 27.48 9.45
N ILE A 974 35.20 28.05 9.66
CA ILE A 974 36.43 27.28 9.95
C ILE A 974 36.47 27.05 11.46
N LYS A 975 36.59 25.80 11.88
CA LYS A 975 36.51 25.41 13.30
C LYS A 975 37.83 24.84 13.77
N ALA A 976 38.32 25.31 14.92
CA ALA A 976 39.48 24.75 15.59
C ALA A 976 39.03 23.87 16.75
N TRP A 977 39.57 22.66 16.85
CA TRP A 977 39.16 21.65 17.81
C TRP A 977 40.26 21.38 18.83
N ASP A 978 39.93 21.43 20.13
CA ASP A 978 40.76 20.85 21.17
C ASP A 978 40.43 19.37 21.33
N PHE A 979 41.09 18.52 20.54
CA PHE A 979 40.88 17.08 20.52
C PHE A 979 41.30 16.39 21.83
N ASP A 980 42.06 17.05 22.70
CA ASP A 980 42.53 16.52 23.99
C ASP A 980 41.69 17.02 25.18
N ARG A 981 40.57 17.72 24.90
CA ARG A 981 39.59 18.15 25.90
C ARG A 981 39.27 17.03 26.91
N PRO A 982 39.33 17.29 28.23
CA PRO A 982 38.96 16.32 29.25
C PRO A 982 37.55 15.76 29.02
N GLY A 983 37.39 14.45 29.20
CA GLY A 983 36.11 13.77 28.97
C GLY A 983 35.90 13.23 27.55
N ASN A 984 36.89 13.36 26.65
CA ASN A 984 36.85 12.73 25.33
C ASN A 984 36.76 11.19 25.41
N ILE A 985 36.21 10.60 24.35
CA ILE A 985 35.97 9.15 24.21
C ILE A 985 36.93 8.47 23.23
N LYS A 986 38.05 9.11 22.88
CA LYS A 986 39.10 8.54 22.02
C LYS A 986 39.57 7.15 22.46
N PRO A 987 39.76 6.85 23.76
CA PRO A 987 40.14 5.51 24.20
C PRO A 987 39.10 4.43 23.84
N LEU A 988 37.81 4.76 23.93
CA LEU A 988 36.73 3.85 23.57
C LEU A 988 36.67 3.63 22.06
N ILE A 989 36.84 4.69 21.25
CA ILE A 989 36.93 4.59 19.78
C ILE A 989 38.05 3.62 19.39
N ARG A 990 39.26 3.82 19.95
CA ARG A 990 40.40 2.92 19.74
C ARG A 990 40.07 1.48 20.11
N ARG A 991 39.47 1.27 21.29
CA ARG A 991 39.14 -0.07 21.77
C ARG A 991 38.11 -0.76 20.87
N LEU A 992 37.04 -0.08 20.48
CA LEU A 992 35.99 -0.67 19.64
C LEU A 992 36.50 -0.99 18.23
N ASN A 993 37.33 -0.12 17.64
CA ASN A 993 37.94 -0.39 16.34
C ASN A 993 38.92 -1.58 16.40
N ALA A 994 39.70 -1.70 17.47
CA ALA A 994 40.54 -2.89 17.70
C ALA A 994 39.67 -4.16 17.84
N LEU A 995 38.61 -4.11 18.67
CA LEU A 995 37.70 -5.24 18.86
C LEU A 995 37.03 -5.69 17.56
N ARG A 996 36.60 -4.76 16.72
CA ARG A 996 36.04 -5.06 15.39
C ARG A 996 37.03 -5.79 14.48
N ARG A 997 38.32 -5.44 14.53
CA ARG A 997 39.37 -6.14 13.78
C ARG A 997 39.66 -7.52 14.36
N GLU A 998 39.71 -7.65 15.68
CA GLU A 998 40.01 -8.91 16.38
C GLU A 998 38.85 -9.93 16.33
N ASN A 999 37.62 -9.49 16.09
CA ASN A 999 36.43 -10.34 16.18
C ASN A 999 35.64 -10.36 14.86
N PRO A 1000 35.80 -11.39 14.02
CA PRO A 1000 35.08 -11.53 12.75
C PRO A 1000 33.55 -11.43 12.87
N ALA A 1001 32.95 -11.81 14.00
CA ALA A 1001 31.51 -11.69 14.23
C ALA A 1001 31.00 -10.24 14.18
N LEU A 1002 31.85 -9.23 14.37
CA LEU A 1002 31.48 -7.80 14.29
C LEU A 1002 31.56 -7.22 12.88
N ARG A 1003 31.99 -8.02 11.88
CA ARG A 1003 32.23 -7.55 10.51
C ARG A 1003 30.99 -7.64 9.61
N ASP A 1004 29.87 -8.11 10.15
CA ASP A 1004 28.61 -8.24 9.44
C ASP A 1004 27.45 -7.73 10.30
N HIS A 1005 26.38 -7.29 9.66
CA HIS A 1005 25.12 -6.93 10.30
C HIS A 1005 24.11 -8.08 10.26
N LEU A 1006 24.26 -9.03 9.33
CA LEU A 1006 23.31 -10.11 9.09
C LEU A 1006 23.33 -11.23 10.14
N ASN A 1007 24.36 -11.29 10.98
CA ASN A 1007 24.58 -12.34 11.97
C ASN A 1007 24.14 -11.94 13.39
N VAL A 1008 23.18 -11.02 13.52
CA VAL A 1008 22.65 -10.57 14.82
C VAL A 1008 21.43 -11.39 15.23
N GLN A 1009 21.44 -11.87 16.47
CA GLN A 1009 20.31 -12.56 17.10
C GLN A 1009 19.97 -11.86 18.41
N PHE A 1010 18.77 -11.28 18.49
CA PHE A 1010 18.31 -10.63 19.72
C PHE A 1010 17.88 -11.67 20.76
N LEU A 1011 18.44 -11.56 21.96
CA LEU A 1011 18.18 -12.46 23.07
C LEU A 1011 17.33 -11.78 24.15
N ASN A 1012 16.80 -12.57 25.08
CA ASN A 1012 15.96 -12.05 26.13
C ASN A 1012 16.78 -11.52 27.32
N ALA A 1013 16.53 -10.25 27.65
CA ALA A 1013 16.86 -9.64 28.93
C ALA A 1013 15.57 -9.01 29.46
N TRP A 1014 15.15 -9.40 30.67
CA TRP A 1014 13.85 -9.02 31.27
C TRP A 1014 13.85 -7.57 31.78
N ASN A 1015 14.18 -6.62 30.90
CA ASN A 1015 14.11 -5.17 31.11
C ASN A 1015 13.97 -4.49 29.73
N GLU A 1016 13.01 -3.57 29.60
CA GLU A 1016 12.72 -2.86 28.34
C GLU A 1016 13.81 -1.87 27.92
N HIS A 1017 14.67 -1.45 28.84
CA HIS A 1017 15.78 -0.54 28.59
C HIS A 1017 17.09 -1.27 28.24
N LEU A 1018 17.18 -2.59 28.40
CA LEU A 1018 18.39 -3.34 28.04
C LEU A 1018 18.23 -4.05 26.69
N LEU A 1019 18.96 -3.56 25.69
CA LEU A 1019 19.10 -4.23 24.39
C LEU A 1019 20.21 -5.28 24.50
N TYR A 1020 19.89 -6.53 24.19
CA TYR A 1020 20.79 -7.67 24.38
C TYR A 1020 20.77 -8.57 23.15
N TYR A 1021 21.94 -8.86 22.60
CA TYR A 1021 22.06 -9.62 21.36
C TYR A 1021 23.35 -10.43 21.29
N PHE A 1022 23.26 -11.51 20.52
CA PHE A 1022 24.32 -12.45 20.21
C PHE A 1022 24.78 -12.27 18.76
N LYS A 1023 26.09 -12.36 18.54
CA LYS A 1023 26.70 -12.35 17.21
C LYS A 1023 27.73 -13.45 17.11
N ALA A 1024 27.68 -14.23 16.04
CA ALA A 1024 28.61 -15.33 15.82
C ALA A 1024 29.07 -15.41 14.36
N THR A 1025 30.27 -15.96 14.15
CA THR A 1025 30.68 -16.50 12.85
C THR A 1025 29.84 -17.74 12.50
N PRO A 1026 29.70 -18.09 11.20
CA PRO A 1026 28.97 -19.30 10.80
C PRO A 1026 29.46 -20.58 11.48
N GLU A 1027 30.78 -20.69 11.67
CA GLU A 1027 31.45 -21.83 12.33
C GLU A 1027 31.37 -21.76 13.86
N ARG A 1028 30.85 -20.67 14.43
CA ARG A 1028 30.76 -20.39 15.88
C ARG A 1028 32.10 -20.42 16.62
N ASP A 1029 33.20 -20.16 15.92
CA ASP A 1029 34.55 -20.02 16.48
C ASP A 1029 34.82 -18.61 17.06
N ASN A 1030 33.98 -17.62 16.74
CA ASN A 1030 33.95 -16.31 17.36
C ASN A 1030 32.51 -15.95 17.75
N CYS A 1031 32.21 -16.02 19.05
CA CYS A 1031 30.87 -15.81 19.60
C CYS A 1031 30.87 -14.67 20.62
N LEU A 1032 30.04 -13.65 20.37
CA LEU A 1032 29.96 -12.44 21.17
C LEU A 1032 28.55 -12.21 21.71
N LEU A 1033 28.49 -11.75 22.95
CA LEU A 1033 27.30 -11.16 23.56
C LEU A 1033 27.51 -9.67 23.78
N VAL A 1034 26.52 -8.87 23.44
CA VAL A 1034 26.54 -7.43 23.69
C VAL A 1034 25.27 -7.04 24.42
N MET A 1035 25.43 -6.28 25.50
CA MET A 1035 24.34 -5.69 26.25
C MET A 1035 24.52 -4.18 26.33
N ALA A 1036 23.47 -3.43 25.97
CA ALA A 1036 23.46 -1.97 25.95
C ALA A 1036 22.30 -1.43 26.79
N ASN A 1037 22.60 -0.48 27.68
CA ASN A 1037 21.61 0.28 28.42
C ASN A 1037 21.11 1.45 27.56
N MET A 1038 19.87 1.35 27.09
CA MET A 1038 19.21 2.35 26.25
C MET A 1038 18.73 3.58 27.05
N ASP A 1039 18.78 3.54 28.39
CA ASP A 1039 18.64 4.70 29.27
C ASP A 1039 20.04 5.14 29.75
N TYR A 1040 20.65 6.06 29.02
CA TYR A 1040 22.02 6.53 29.30
C TYR A 1040 22.14 7.37 30.59
N ARG A 1041 21.03 7.66 31.28
CA ARG A 1041 21.02 8.49 32.50
C ARG A 1041 20.87 7.69 33.78
N ARG A 1042 20.34 6.47 33.71
CA ARG A 1042 19.97 5.71 34.91
C ARG A 1042 20.53 4.29 34.87
N PRO A 1043 21.00 3.77 36.01
CA PRO A 1043 21.35 2.36 36.13
C PRO A 1043 20.14 1.47 35.85
N GLN A 1044 20.35 0.38 35.11
CA GLN A 1044 19.32 -0.60 34.80
C GLN A 1044 19.76 -1.99 35.26
N GLU A 1045 18.80 -2.79 35.73
CA GLU A 1045 19.03 -4.15 36.21
C GLU A 1045 18.14 -5.15 35.46
N ALA A 1046 18.66 -6.34 35.19
CA ALA A 1046 17.87 -7.41 34.60
C ALA A 1046 18.48 -8.79 34.88
N SER A 1047 17.62 -9.79 34.90
CA SER A 1047 18.04 -11.14 34.56
C SER A 1047 18.13 -11.29 33.03
N PHE A 1048 18.98 -12.20 32.54
CA PHE A 1048 19.14 -12.46 31.11
C PHE A 1048 19.57 -13.90 30.84
N GLU A 1049 19.37 -14.35 29.59
CA GLU A 1049 19.73 -15.70 29.16
C GLU A 1049 21.13 -15.74 28.52
N VAL A 1050 21.93 -16.72 28.91
CA VAL A 1050 23.17 -17.10 28.23
C VAL A 1050 22.84 -18.17 27.18
N PRO A 1051 23.23 -18.02 25.90
CA PRO A 1051 22.77 -18.88 24.82
C PRO A 1051 23.50 -20.23 24.75
N LEU A 1052 23.39 -21.04 25.82
CA LEU A 1052 24.05 -22.35 25.93
C LEU A 1052 23.63 -23.32 24.81
N TRP A 1053 22.39 -23.21 24.33
CA TRP A 1053 21.85 -24.02 23.23
C TRP A 1053 22.57 -23.78 21.88
N GLU A 1054 23.18 -22.61 21.66
CA GLU A 1054 23.98 -22.33 20.46
C GLU A 1054 25.26 -23.20 20.42
N PHE A 1055 25.67 -23.75 21.57
CA PHE A 1055 26.81 -24.65 21.72
C PHE A 1055 26.39 -26.12 21.93
N GLY A 1056 25.09 -26.42 21.88
CA GLY A 1056 24.56 -27.77 22.19
C GLY A 1056 24.72 -28.17 23.66
N LEU A 1057 24.87 -27.19 24.56
CA LEU A 1057 25.04 -27.42 25.99
C LEU A 1057 23.68 -27.41 26.73
N PRO A 1058 23.53 -28.20 27.82
CA PRO A 1058 22.33 -28.17 28.65
C PRO A 1058 22.22 -26.87 29.47
N ASP A 1059 21.02 -26.56 29.97
CA ASP A 1059 20.70 -25.30 30.67
C ASP A 1059 21.46 -25.09 32.00
N ASP A 1060 22.06 -26.13 32.59
CA ASP A 1060 22.88 -26.10 33.80
C ASP A 1060 24.39 -26.10 33.52
N ALA A 1061 24.79 -26.07 32.24
CA ALA A 1061 26.20 -26.10 31.84
C ALA A 1061 26.95 -24.81 32.24
N SER A 1062 28.27 -24.90 32.12
CA SER A 1062 29.19 -23.77 32.35
C SER A 1062 29.73 -23.25 31.02
N ILE A 1063 30.05 -21.96 30.96
CA ILE A 1063 30.69 -21.33 29.79
C ILE A 1063 31.75 -20.32 30.20
N GLU A 1064 32.87 -20.31 29.49
CA GLU A 1064 33.94 -19.34 29.72
C GLU A 1064 33.60 -18.00 29.05
N VAL A 1065 33.87 -16.91 29.77
CA VAL A 1065 33.49 -15.56 29.39
C VAL A 1065 34.68 -14.63 29.54
N GLU A 1066 34.93 -13.81 28.52
CA GLU A 1066 35.92 -12.73 28.55
C GLU A 1066 35.20 -11.38 28.37
N ASP A 1067 35.30 -10.48 29.34
CA ASP A 1067 34.80 -9.10 29.20
C ASP A 1067 35.80 -8.29 28.37
N LEU A 1068 35.39 -7.94 27.15
CA LEU A 1068 36.27 -7.31 26.17
C LEU A 1068 36.51 -5.83 26.45
N LEU A 1069 35.69 -5.17 27.28
CA LEU A 1069 35.91 -3.77 27.65
C LEU A 1069 36.72 -3.67 28.94
N ALA A 1070 36.46 -4.54 29.92
CA ALA A 1070 37.17 -4.56 31.20
C ALA A 1070 38.47 -5.39 31.18
N GLY A 1071 38.62 -6.32 30.23
CA GLY A 1071 39.85 -7.09 30.03
C GLY A 1071 40.06 -8.26 31.00
N HIS A 1072 39.02 -8.72 31.70
CA HIS A 1072 39.11 -9.86 32.62
C HIS A 1072 38.24 -11.04 32.15
N SER A 1073 38.55 -12.25 32.62
CA SER A 1073 37.81 -13.47 32.30
C SER A 1073 37.18 -14.10 33.54
N PHE A 1074 36.05 -14.77 33.36
CA PHE A 1074 35.30 -15.48 34.40
C PHE A 1074 34.42 -16.58 33.76
N THR A 1075 33.70 -17.34 34.59
CA THR A 1075 32.82 -18.43 34.15
C THR A 1075 31.39 -18.16 34.60
N TRP A 1076 30.44 -18.29 33.69
CA TRP A 1076 29.02 -18.36 34.05
C TRP A 1076 28.59 -19.82 34.21
N HIS A 1077 27.76 -20.07 35.22
CA HIS A 1077 27.16 -21.37 35.50
C HIS A 1077 25.64 -21.26 35.38
N GLY A 1078 25.05 -22.08 34.52
CA GLY A 1078 23.62 -22.07 34.23
C GLY A 1078 23.19 -20.99 33.24
N LYS A 1079 22.03 -21.21 32.63
CA LYS A 1079 21.44 -20.37 31.57
C LYS A 1079 21.08 -18.96 32.03
N ILE A 1080 20.66 -18.77 33.29
CA ILE A 1080 20.14 -17.48 33.78
C ILE A 1080 21.18 -16.76 34.62
N GLN A 1081 21.50 -15.53 34.22
CA GLN A 1081 22.42 -14.64 34.93
C GLN A 1081 21.73 -13.32 35.28
N HIS A 1082 22.33 -12.53 36.18
CA HIS A 1082 21.80 -11.23 36.60
C HIS A 1082 22.87 -10.15 36.48
N ILE A 1083 22.47 -8.93 36.11
CA ILE A 1083 23.37 -7.80 35.91
C ILE A 1083 22.73 -6.47 36.31
N ARG A 1084 23.57 -5.56 36.82
CA ARG A 1084 23.34 -4.12 36.94
C ARG A 1084 24.28 -3.38 35.99
N LEU A 1085 23.74 -2.53 35.10
CA LEU A 1085 24.50 -1.76 34.13
C LEU A 1085 24.33 -0.26 34.40
N ASP A 1086 25.39 0.36 34.94
CA ASP A 1086 25.43 1.78 35.30
C ASP A 1086 26.10 2.63 34.20
N PRO A 1087 25.39 3.56 33.54
CA PRO A 1087 25.95 4.45 32.53
C PRO A 1087 27.11 5.33 33.02
N ALA A 1088 27.23 5.59 34.32
CA ALA A 1088 28.35 6.36 34.88
C ALA A 1088 29.68 5.60 34.79
N GLU A 1089 29.63 4.26 34.76
CA GLU A 1089 30.81 3.41 34.56
C GLU A 1089 30.99 3.07 33.08
N SER A 1090 29.95 2.51 32.46
CA SER A 1090 29.88 2.29 31.02
C SER A 1090 28.47 1.82 30.65
N PRO A 1091 27.85 2.39 29.60
CA PRO A 1091 26.50 2.05 29.16
C PRO A 1091 26.42 0.72 28.40
N VAL A 1092 27.55 0.05 28.13
CA VAL A 1092 27.63 -1.19 27.35
C VAL A 1092 28.55 -2.22 28.01
N ARG A 1093 28.25 -3.50 27.80
CA ARG A 1093 29.16 -4.63 28.04
C ARG A 1093 29.25 -5.50 26.79
N ILE A 1094 30.45 -6.00 26.52
CA ILE A 1094 30.76 -6.87 25.38
C ILE A 1094 31.53 -8.07 25.91
N TRP A 1095 30.97 -9.26 25.74
CA TRP A 1095 31.58 -10.49 26.20
C TRP A 1095 31.88 -11.42 25.03
N ARG A 1096 33.00 -12.14 25.11
CA ARG A 1096 33.30 -13.27 24.23
C ARG A 1096 33.03 -14.57 24.98
N LEU A 1097 32.35 -15.51 24.32
CA LEU A 1097 31.98 -16.81 24.88
C LEU A 1097 32.85 -17.93 24.30
N ARG A 1098 33.23 -18.91 25.14
CA ARG A 1098 33.88 -20.15 24.72
C ARG A 1098 33.31 -21.36 25.49
N PRO A 1099 32.96 -22.46 24.81
CA PRO A 1099 32.53 -23.68 25.49
C PRO A 1099 33.71 -24.33 26.25
N PRO A 1100 33.47 -24.99 27.41
CA PRO A 1100 34.54 -25.63 28.18
C PRO A 1100 35.30 -26.68 27.34
N GLY A 1101 36.63 -26.57 27.27
CA GLY A 1101 37.49 -27.52 26.54
C GLY A 1101 37.72 -27.20 25.05
N GLY A 1102 37.22 -26.07 24.53
CA GLY A 1102 37.58 -25.59 23.20
C GLY A 1102 39.04 -25.15 23.13
N GLN A 1103 39.87 -25.86 22.35
CA GLN A 1103 41.28 -25.52 22.16
C GLN A 1103 41.44 -24.13 21.52
N THR A 1104 42.28 -23.28 22.12
CA THR A 1104 42.79 -22.06 21.51
C THR A 1104 43.82 -22.41 20.45
N HIS A 1105 43.47 -22.29 19.16
CA HIS A 1105 44.49 -22.16 18.11
C HIS A 1105 45.06 -20.73 18.15
N GLY A 1106 45.87 -20.45 19.16
CA GLY A 1106 46.72 -19.26 19.20
C GLY A 1106 47.88 -19.43 18.22
N ASN A 1107 47.79 -18.77 17.06
CA ASN A 1107 48.96 -18.55 16.22
C ASN A 1107 49.87 -17.52 16.90
N SER A 1108 50.84 -18.03 17.66
CA SER A 1108 52.07 -17.33 17.98
C SER A 1108 53.03 -17.52 16.79
N GLN A 1109 52.99 -16.63 15.80
CA GLN A 1109 54.13 -16.23 14.96
C GLN A 1109 53.95 -14.80 14.47
#